data_AF-A0A2J8A9Y5-F1
#
_entry.id   AF-A0A2J8A9Y5-F1
#
_cell.length_a   1.000
_cell.length_b   1.000
_cell.length_c   1.000
_cell.angle_alpha   90.00
_cell.angle_beta   90.00
_cell.angle_gamma   90.00
#
_symmetry.space_group_name_H-M   'P 1'
#
loop_
_entity.id
_entity.type
_entity.pdbx_description
1 polymer ?
#
loop_
_entity_poly.entity_id
_entity_poly.type
_entity_poly.pdbx_seq_one_letter_code
_entity_poly.pdbx_strand_id
1 'polypeptide(L)'
;MSSAQQPALSRPAQAAAILRSLPGLAERLRASPPPSIEDLRKVLARLDGLRPLSRDGTAAPALLSNAAARAALLNVLAVALRQPLAGSAGEQGSGAGREARTIQLVSYNEITDGAGACCYALLRCKLPALHEKRQLGFALRLVRTQPLQCCARRLADVGTELLSLQQEECGAQEGPCGRAASSGAAGMHDRQQKVLVMVGTADDMLWQSSRFVEALTALGWPPGVPIARCGSVDAPPPHSELGQLRNGLVAALHDSCVLEHMARTLLLLLPLQRLQPGGGKNFMYAALLVRTINRITGMTLGGTPMDDAVPSATSVPSTIAAELHGLLSGRCVQHAVLVLGVAALCTADGGTSYGLPSGLLRHVPVIGLQEGGDGDTVDLRHTNGSVVLDWVALDIMVHVLRCGVQGSPPGRQGALALLLRVGRLVVASGRAHLGASRGSAEAEAAARHECVGSASGSGSSGSGSSRSGGSGGDSSGRRQEQTTVRPQLPRPPATPGCQLRLGEGYLGPLFDAALTGAMELCFPTRPDDRPARAAARAECWRLFAAYTRDVLPLRRARLPCSPVHHLQDPGVMLPGAPLPASPPPSWADALVGGWLPCLERLLRCGGEDPAGLEAILALNSLAFCVPAVQPGPLTWRHLAVLLAYGEPCQAAALVATLGKLLHAVDTSALVEPTRTCGCIAAAAAPWALRGAIEAWEAASGAAVSEALTAALPAQSAAGRQLALMVSCAACEWLPPLARLAMRAIEPTTLCSVGGQLRSIPAAADASQYDAVGISATLLRPVLGWLPVLAQRCTMAAVGEAATVGGVAAAEGGAGGTGPADPGGRDSHGSSGGGWSLLLLEEVGAVPLLGAALHMFSGADGAATANTIV
;
A
#
# COMPACT_ATOMS: atom_id res chain seq x y z
N MET A 1 -11.62 67.49 -20.42
CA MET A 1 -11.02 66.72 -21.53
C MET A 1 -11.46 65.28 -21.39
N SER A 2 -12.31 64.83 -22.31
CA SER A 2 -13.01 63.55 -22.25
C SER A 2 -12.07 62.40 -22.56
N SER A 3 -11.99 61.41 -21.67
CA SER A 3 -11.35 60.11 -21.91
C SER A 3 -12.17 59.38 -22.98
N ALA A 4 -11.75 59.50 -24.24
CA ALA A 4 -12.31 58.71 -25.32
C ALA A 4 -12.03 57.23 -25.04
N GLN A 5 -13.06 56.47 -24.65
CA GLN A 5 -13.01 55.02 -24.53
C GLN A 5 -12.59 54.43 -25.89
N GLN A 6 -11.34 54.00 -25.99
CA GLN A 6 -10.90 53.16 -27.10
C GLN A 6 -11.76 51.87 -27.10
N PRO A 7 -12.24 51.41 -28.25
CA PRO A 7 -13.00 50.17 -28.34
C PRO A 7 -12.19 49.03 -27.75
N ALA A 8 -12.78 48.28 -26.81
CA ALA A 8 -12.13 47.16 -26.16
C ALA A 8 -11.70 46.12 -27.22
N LEU A 9 -10.41 46.08 -27.52
CA LEU A 9 -9.84 45.09 -28.44
C LEU A 9 -10.18 43.70 -27.94
N SER A 10 -10.51 42.79 -28.86
CA SER A 10 -10.67 41.37 -28.51
C SER A 10 -9.38 40.86 -27.85
N ARG A 11 -9.50 39.96 -26.86
CA ARG A 11 -8.33 39.41 -26.14
C ARG A 11 -7.23 38.87 -27.08
N PRO A 12 -7.53 38.21 -28.21
CA PRO A 12 -6.52 37.82 -29.20
C PRO A 12 -5.84 39.02 -29.90
N ALA A 13 -6.58 40.10 -30.19
CA ALA A 13 -6.02 41.30 -30.78
C ALA A 13 -5.11 42.06 -29.80
N GLN A 14 -5.48 42.10 -28.52
CA GLN A 14 -4.63 42.62 -27.44
C GLN A 14 -3.34 41.79 -27.31
N ALA A 15 -3.46 40.46 -27.35
CA ALA A 15 -2.31 39.56 -27.35
C ALA A 15 -1.39 39.84 -28.54
N ALA A 16 -1.94 39.94 -29.75
CA ALA A 16 -1.18 40.24 -30.96
C ALA A 16 -0.45 41.60 -30.89
N ALA A 17 -1.07 42.63 -30.32
CA ALA A 17 -0.43 43.93 -30.13
C ALA A 17 0.77 43.87 -29.18
N ILE A 18 0.62 43.21 -28.04
CA ILE A 18 1.72 43.00 -27.08
C ILE A 18 2.85 42.18 -27.75
N LEU A 19 2.49 41.12 -28.48
CA LEU A 19 3.45 40.25 -29.15
C LEU A 19 4.28 40.95 -30.23
N ARG A 20 3.72 41.90 -30.99
CA ARG A 20 4.50 42.67 -31.98
C ARG A 20 5.60 43.52 -31.33
N SER A 21 5.43 43.91 -30.07
CA SER A 21 6.40 44.75 -29.35
C SER A 21 7.51 43.97 -28.66
N LEU A 22 7.30 42.68 -28.36
CA LEU A 22 8.24 41.85 -27.60
C LEU A 22 9.59 41.58 -28.29
N PRO A 23 9.66 41.30 -29.62
CA PRO A 23 10.95 41.05 -30.28
C PRO A 23 11.93 42.22 -30.15
N GLY A 24 11.48 43.45 -30.44
CA GLY A 24 12.33 44.64 -30.34
C GLY A 24 12.73 44.95 -28.89
N LEU A 25 11.89 44.61 -27.91
CA LEU A 25 12.24 44.69 -26.49
C LEU A 25 13.30 43.63 -26.11
N ALA A 26 13.17 42.40 -26.60
CA ALA A 26 14.12 41.33 -26.37
C ALA A 26 15.50 41.62 -26.96
N GLU A 27 15.54 42.26 -28.13
CA GLU A 27 16.79 42.75 -28.74
C GLU A 27 17.44 43.85 -27.90
N ARG A 28 16.66 44.81 -27.39
CA ARG A 28 17.18 45.84 -26.48
C ARG A 28 17.74 45.26 -25.18
N LEU A 29 17.15 44.19 -24.64
CA LEU A 29 17.69 43.49 -23.47
C LEU A 29 19.06 42.86 -23.71
N ARG A 30 19.42 42.57 -24.97
CA ARG A 30 20.71 42.00 -25.38
C ARG A 30 21.73 43.04 -25.80
N ALA A 31 21.30 44.27 -26.07
CA ALA A 31 22.17 45.31 -26.57
C ALA A 31 23.25 45.64 -25.52
N SER A 32 24.43 46.01 -26.03
CA SER A 32 25.46 46.68 -25.24
C SER A 32 25.48 48.15 -25.69
N PRO A 33 25.30 49.13 -24.78
CA PRO A 33 25.32 49.04 -23.31
C PRO A 33 24.06 48.40 -22.69
N PRO A 34 24.12 47.96 -21.41
CA PRO A 34 22.99 47.32 -20.74
C PRO A 34 21.75 48.23 -20.72
N PRO A 35 20.54 47.65 -20.80
CA PRO A 35 19.29 48.40 -20.93
C PRO A 35 19.04 49.31 -19.73
N SER A 36 18.42 50.46 -20.01
CA SER A 36 17.99 51.38 -18.96
C SER A 36 16.92 50.75 -18.06
N ILE A 37 16.82 51.20 -16.81
CA ILE A 37 15.78 50.76 -15.88
C ILE A 37 14.37 50.97 -16.48
N GLU A 38 14.20 52.02 -17.27
CA GLU A 38 12.94 52.33 -17.95
C GLU A 38 12.60 51.31 -19.04
N ASP A 39 13.60 50.81 -19.77
CA ASP A 39 13.39 49.72 -20.73
C ASP A 39 13.00 48.42 -20.01
N LEU A 40 13.62 48.12 -18.87
CA LEU A 40 13.26 46.96 -18.05
C LEU A 40 11.82 47.05 -17.54
N ARG A 41 11.39 48.21 -17.03
CA ARG A 41 10.00 48.46 -16.61
C ARG A 41 9.01 48.31 -17.76
N LYS A 42 9.35 48.78 -18.96
CA LYS A 42 8.52 48.58 -20.16
C LYS A 42 8.38 47.11 -20.52
N VAL A 43 9.45 46.31 -20.41
CA VAL A 43 9.36 44.85 -20.61
C VAL A 43 8.42 44.24 -19.58
N LEU A 44 8.60 44.57 -18.30
CA LEU A 44 7.80 44.03 -17.21
C LEU A 44 6.31 44.34 -17.40
N ALA A 45 5.95 45.60 -17.69
CA ALA A 45 4.57 45.99 -17.97
C ALA A 45 3.93 45.21 -19.13
N ARG A 46 4.72 44.84 -20.16
CA ARG A 46 4.24 44.00 -21.26
C ARG A 46 4.05 42.55 -20.85
N LEU A 47 4.92 42.01 -20.00
CA LEU A 47 4.78 40.66 -19.44
C LEU A 47 3.55 40.57 -18.52
N ASP A 48 3.30 41.60 -17.70
CA ASP A 48 2.11 41.67 -16.84
C ASP A 48 0.82 41.73 -17.65
N GLY A 49 0.81 42.48 -18.76
CA GLY A 49 -0.30 42.48 -19.71
C GLY A 49 -0.49 41.13 -20.43
N LEU A 50 0.58 40.36 -20.63
CA LEU A 50 0.54 39.05 -21.28
C LEU A 50 0.07 37.94 -20.33
N ARG A 51 0.36 38.06 -19.03
CA ARG A 51 0.08 37.05 -18.00
C ARG A 51 -1.40 36.58 -18.00
N PRO A 52 -2.44 37.45 -17.98
CA PRO A 52 -3.82 36.96 -18.03
C PRO A 52 -4.17 36.32 -19.38
N LEU A 53 -3.62 36.82 -20.48
CA LEU A 53 -3.86 36.30 -21.83
C LEU A 53 -3.26 34.90 -22.03
N SER A 54 -2.14 34.61 -21.36
CA SER A 54 -1.50 33.30 -21.40
C SER A 54 -2.27 32.18 -20.71
N ARG A 55 -3.22 32.53 -19.82
CA ARG A 55 -4.14 31.58 -19.14
C ARG A 55 -5.47 31.42 -19.88
N ASP A 56 -5.75 32.32 -20.82
CA ASP A 56 -7.00 32.35 -21.54
C ASP A 56 -7.00 31.29 -22.66
N GLY A 57 -7.97 30.38 -22.63
CA GLY A 57 -8.09 29.30 -23.60
C GLY A 57 -8.31 29.76 -25.06
N THR A 58 -8.67 31.03 -25.29
CA THR A 58 -8.83 31.63 -26.62
C THR A 58 -7.58 32.38 -27.08
N ALA A 59 -6.89 33.07 -26.18
CA ALA A 59 -5.70 33.86 -26.53
C ALA A 59 -4.41 33.01 -26.53
N ALA A 60 -4.27 32.04 -25.63
CA ALA A 60 -3.11 31.15 -25.56
C ALA A 60 -2.85 30.37 -26.87
N PRO A 61 -3.86 29.84 -27.59
CA PRO A 61 -3.70 29.33 -28.95
C PRO A 61 -3.04 30.31 -29.91
N ALA A 62 -3.47 31.58 -29.93
CA ALA A 62 -2.92 32.59 -30.81
C ALA A 62 -1.44 32.90 -30.47
N LEU A 63 -1.13 32.95 -29.17
CA LEU A 63 0.26 33.09 -28.67
C LEU A 63 1.14 31.91 -29.12
N LEU A 64 0.65 30.68 -28.94
CA LEU A 64 1.36 29.47 -29.34
C LEU A 64 1.43 29.28 -30.85
N SER A 65 0.60 29.98 -31.63
CA SER A 65 0.63 29.94 -33.10
C SER A 65 1.67 30.90 -33.67
N ASN A 66 1.90 32.04 -33.03
CA ASN A 66 2.86 33.05 -33.49
C ASN A 66 4.32 32.67 -33.15
N ALA A 67 5.12 32.34 -34.17
CA ALA A 67 6.50 31.89 -33.97
C ALA A 67 7.43 32.97 -33.40
N ALA A 68 7.27 34.22 -33.85
CA ALA A 68 8.06 35.36 -33.39
C ALA A 68 7.78 35.65 -31.91
N ALA A 69 6.52 35.55 -31.50
CA ALA A 69 6.10 35.69 -30.10
C ALA A 69 6.73 34.65 -29.18
N ARG A 70 6.66 33.36 -29.56
CA ARG A 70 7.28 32.27 -28.81
C ARG A 70 8.79 32.50 -28.68
N ALA A 71 9.46 32.83 -29.78
CA ALA A 71 10.89 33.09 -29.79
C ALA A 71 11.26 34.31 -28.92
N ALA A 72 10.51 35.41 -29.00
CA ALA A 72 10.74 36.60 -28.20
C ALA A 72 10.57 36.33 -26.71
N LEU A 73 9.51 35.62 -26.30
CA LEU A 73 9.29 35.26 -24.89
C LEU A 73 10.44 34.38 -24.35
N LEU A 74 10.84 33.36 -25.11
CA LEU A 74 11.98 32.50 -24.73
C LEU A 74 13.31 33.28 -24.70
N ASN A 75 13.47 34.25 -25.59
CA ASN A 75 14.65 35.12 -25.64
C ASN A 75 14.72 36.05 -24.43
N VAL A 76 13.61 36.71 -24.06
CA VAL A 76 13.51 37.54 -22.85
C VAL A 76 13.85 36.71 -21.62
N LEU A 77 13.22 35.54 -21.48
CA LEU A 77 13.49 34.63 -20.37
C LEU A 77 14.97 34.21 -20.31
N ALA A 78 15.55 33.80 -21.44
CA ALA A 78 16.92 33.32 -21.51
C ALA A 78 17.95 34.44 -21.24
N VAL A 79 17.64 35.69 -21.60
CA VAL A 79 18.51 36.84 -21.28
C VAL A 79 18.41 37.18 -19.79
N ALA A 80 17.19 37.24 -19.26
CA ALA A 80 16.94 37.57 -17.87
C ALA A 80 17.57 36.54 -16.92
N LEU A 81 17.41 35.23 -17.20
CA LEU A 81 17.99 34.13 -16.40
C LEU A 81 19.52 34.10 -16.39
N ARG A 82 20.19 34.64 -17.42
CA ARG A 82 21.67 34.64 -17.50
C ARG A 82 22.31 35.79 -16.75
N GLN A 83 21.53 36.77 -16.28
CA GLN A 83 22.08 37.85 -15.46
C GLN A 83 22.51 37.30 -14.08
N PRO A 84 23.60 37.82 -13.49
CA PRO A 84 24.03 37.43 -12.14
C PRO A 84 23.01 37.86 -11.08
N LEU A 85 23.07 37.28 -9.89
CA LEU A 85 22.23 37.70 -8.77
C LEU A 85 22.73 39.01 -8.15
N ALA A 86 21.81 39.80 -7.60
CA ALA A 86 22.12 41.07 -6.94
C ALA A 86 23.16 40.94 -5.80
N GLY A 87 23.19 39.78 -5.12
CA GLY A 87 24.09 39.53 -3.99
C GLY A 87 25.53 39.16 -4.37
N SER A 88 25.79 38.64 -5.58
CA SER A 88 27.14 38.15 -5.95
C SER A 88 28.03 39.19 -6.63
N ALA A 89 27.48 40.37 -6.93
CA ALA A 89 28.26 41.48 -7.47
C ALA A 89 29.18 42.03 -6.36
N GLY A 90 30.43 41.57 -6.35
CA GLY A 90 31.44 41.93 -5.33
C GLY A 90 31.51 43.43 -5.03
N GLU A 91 31.93 43.73 -3.80
CA GLU A 91 31.88 45.05 -3.14
C GLU A 91 32.74 46.17 -3.77
N GLN A 92 33.37 45.93 -4.91
CA GLN A 92 34.28 46.87 -5.55
C GLN A 92 33.53 47.86 -6.45
N GLY A 93 32.90 48.87 -5.85
CA GLY A 93 32.31 50.00 -6.59
C GLY A 93 31.78 51.12 -5.70
N SER A 94 31.87 52.37 -6.18
CA SER A 94 31.27 53.57 -5.55
C SER A 94 29.76 53.39 -5.28
N GLY A 95 29.28 53.90 -4.14
CA GLY A 95 27.93 53.64 -3.61
C GLY A 95 26.77 53.89 -4.58
N ALA A 96 26.83 54.94 -5.41
CA ALA A 96 25.78 55.25 -6.38
C ALA A 96 25.70 54.25 -7.55
N GLY A 97 26.84 53.73 -8.01
CA GLY A 97 26.88 52.70 -9.05
C GLY A 97 26.40 51.34 -8.55
N ARG A 98 26.62 51.04 -7.27
CA ARG A 98 26.13 49.83 -6.60
C ARG A 98 24.61 49.81 -6.54
N GLU A 99 23.99 50.89 -6.08
CA GLU A 99 22.53 50.98 -5.96
C GLU A 99 21.81 50.85 -7.31
N ALA A 100 22.29 51.57 -8.34
CA ALA A 100 21.74 51.47 -9.69
C ALA A 100 21.83 50.04 -10.25
N ARG A 101 22.95 49.35 -10.00
CA ARG A 101 23.16 47.95 -10.40
C ARG A 101 22.25 47.00 -9.62
N THR A 102 22.05 47.20 -8.32
CA THR A 102 21.13 46.41 -7.52
C THR A 102 19.69 46.54 -8.03
N ILE A 103 19.23 47.77 -8.29
CA ILE A 103 17.89 48.02 -8.86
C ILE A 103 17.74 47.30 -10.21
N GLN A 104 18.78 47.38 -11.06
CA GLN A 104 18.78 46.71 -12.35
C GLN A 104 18.64 45.18 -12.21
N LEU A 105 19.37 44.57 -11.28
CA LEU A 105 19.33 43.12 -11.03
C LEU A 105 17.99 42.67 -10.43
N VAL A 106 17.38 43.48 -9.56
CA VAL A 106 16.00 43.26 -9.08
C VAL A 106 15.02 43.25 -10.25
N SER A 107 15.10 44.24 -11.15
CA SER A 107 14.25 44.29 -12.35
C SER A 107 14.44 43.08 -13.28
N TYR A 108 15.65 42.53 -13.41
CA TYR A 108 15.85 41.29 -14.16
C TYR A 108 15.19 40.07 -13.51
N ASN A 109 15.16 40.00 -12.17
CA ASN A 109 14.45 38.95 -11.44
C ASN A 109 12.93 39.07 -11.64
N GLU A 110 12.38 40.28 -11.59
CA GLU A 110 10.97 40.54 -11.90
C GLU A 110 10.60 40.15 -13.33
N ILE A 111 11.44 40.50 -14.31
CA ILE A 111 11.27 40.09 -15.71
C ILE A 111 11.34 38.56 -15.84
N THR A 112 12.23 37.92 -15.09
CA THR A 112 12.33 36.45 -15.06
C THR A 112 11.06 35.83 -14.51
N ASP A 113 10.48 36.36 -13.42
CA ASP A 113 9.18 35.90 -12.90
C ASP A 113 8.04 36.17 -13.89
N GLY A 114 7.99 37.36 -14.47
CA GLY A 114 6.99 37.75 -15.48
C GLY A 114 7.00 36.80 -16.67
N ALA A 115 8.17 36.58 -17.28
CA ALA A 115 8.34 35.72 -18.44
C ALA A 115 8.14 34.24 -18.08
N GLY A 116 8.66 33.79 -16.94
CA GLY A 116 8.48 32.44 -16.43
C GLY A 116 7.02 32.10 -16.13
N ALA A 117 6.27 33.04 -15.54
CA ALA A 117 4.84 32.89 -15.30
C ALA A 117 4.04 32.78 -16.61
N CYS A 118 4.40 33.55 -17.64
CA CYS A 118 3.80 33.43 -18.97
C CYS A 118 4.11 32.06 -19.60
N CYS A 119 5.37 31.61 -19.56
CA CYS A 119 5.76 30.28 -20.04
C CYS A 119 5.01 29.17 -19.31
N TYR A 120 4.95 29.22 -17.98
CA TYR A 120 4.22 28.29 -17.14
C TYR A 120 2.73 28.22 -17.50
N ALA A 121 2.08 29.38 -17.64
CA ALA A 121 0.67 29.45 -18.03
C ALA A 121 0.42 28.85 -19.42
N LEU A 122 1.29 29.12 -20.40
CA LEU A 122 1.19 28.51 -21.73
C LEU A 122 1.37 26.99 -21.71
N LEU A 123 2.24 26.45 -20.85
CA LEU A 123 2.45 25.01 -20.70
C LEU A 123 1.30 24.31 -19.96
N ARG A 124 0.55 25.05 -19.12
CA ARG A 124 -0.56 24.52 -18.32
C ARG A 124 -1.94 24.78 -18.93
N CYS A 125 -2.02 25.62 -19.96
CA CYS A 125 -3.28 25.93 -20.62
C CYS A 125 -3.88 24.64 -21.22
N LYS A 126 -5.16 24.39 -20.92
CA LYS A 126 -5.93 23.33 -21.58
C LYS A 126 -6.24 23.81 -23.00
N LEU A 127 -5.77 23.06 -24.00
CA LEU A 127 -5.87 23.44 -25.40
C LEU A 127 -6.57 22.32 -26.19
N PRO A 128 -7.27 22.65 -27.29
CA PRO A 128 -7.73 21.64 -28.23
C PRO A 128 -6.56 20.83 -28.82
N ALA A 129 -6.81 19.57 -29.23
CA ALA A 129 -5.79 18.64 -29.72
C ALA A 129 -4.85 19.22 -30.81
N LEU A 130 -5.38 20.06 -31.72
CA LEU A 130 -4.59 20.73 -32.77
C LEU A 130 -3.51 21.67 -32.22
N HIS A 131 -3.65 22.15 -30.99
CA HIS A 131 -2.72 23.07 -30.34
C HIS A 131 -1.80 22.40 -29.32
N GLU A 132 -2.11 21.17 -28.89
CA GLU A 132 -1.22 20.35 -28.04
C GLU A 132 0.14 20.12 -28.71
N LYS A 133 0.15 19.86 -30.03
CA LYS A 133 1.41 19.74 -30.80
C LYS A 133 2.25 21.02 -30.74
N ARG A 134 1.61 22.20 -30.81
CA ARG A 134 2.30 23.49 -30.71
C ARG A 134 2.82 23.75 -29.29
N GLN A 135 2.08 23.30 -28.28
CA GLN A 135 2.48 23.37 -26.88
C GLN A 135 3.70 22.47 -26.60
N LEU A 136 3.71 21.23 -27.12
CA LEU A 136 4.86 20.33 -27.07
C LEU A 136 6.08 20.93 -27.79
N GLY A 137 5.89 21.47 -29.00
CA GLY A 137 6.96 22.16 -29.73
C GLY A 137 7.51 23.39 -28.99
N PHE A 138 6.66 24.10 -28.24
CA PHE A 138 7.09 25.20 -27.38
C PHE A 138 7.89 24.69 -26.17
N ALA A 139 7.43 23.63 -25.51
CA ALA A 139 8.14 23.01 -24.39
C ALA A 139 9.52 22.48 -24.80
N LEU A 140 9.63 21.83 -25.96
CA LEU A 140 10.90 21.38 -26.53
C LEU A 140 11.87 22.55 -26.73
N ARG A 141 11.39 23.67 -27.28
CA ARG A 141 12.22 24.87 -27.45
C ARG A 141 12.62 25.46 -26.10
N LEU A 142 11.72 25.46 -25.12
CA LEU A 142 12.00 25.93 -23.77
C LEU A 142 13.09 25.07 -23.09
N VAL A 143 13.02 23.74 -23.18
CA VAL A 143 14.09 22.87 -22.65
C VAL A 143 15.43 23.19 -23.33
N ARG A 144 15.42 23.39 -24.66
CA ARG A 144 16.64 23.74 -25.43
C ARG A 144 17.23 25.11 -25.11
N THR A 145 16.47 26.06 -24.54
CA THR A 145 17.05 27.33 -24.08
C THR A 145 17.81 27.21 -22.76
N GLN A 146 17.92 26.00 -22.20
CA GLN A 146 18.62 25.67 -20.95
C GLN A 146 18.18 26.53 -19.73
N PRO A 147 16.87 26.79 -19.53
CA PRO A 147 16.41 27.56 -18.39
C PRO A 147 16.71 26.82 -17.08
N LEU A 148 16.64 25.48 -17.07
CA LEU A 148 16.93 24.65 -15.90
C LEU A 148 18.40 24.79 -15.46
N GLN A 149 19.36 24.82 -16.39
CA GLN A 149 20.77 25.07 -16.08
C GLN A 149 21.00 26.45 -15.46
N CYS A 150 20.27 27.46 -15.93
CA CYS A 150 20.37 28.82 -15.38
C CYS A 150 19.73 28.89 -13.99
N CYS A 151 18.59 28.25 -13.80
CA CYS A 151 17.92 28.12 -12.50
C CYS A 151 18.81 27.41 -11.49
N ALA A 152 19.43 26.30 -11.88
CA ALA A 152 20.35 25.53 -11.03
C ALA A 152 21.54 26.37 -10.56
N ARG A 153 22.20 27.11 -11.47
CA ARG A 153 23.31 28.02 -11.12
C ARG A 153 22.87 29.09 -10.13
N ARG A 154 21.72 29.74 -10.37
CA ARG A 154 21.17 30.74 -9.45
C ARG A 154 20.83 30.16 -8.08
N LEU A 155 20.21 28.98 -8.04
CA LEU A 155 19.94 28.28 -6.78
C LEU A 155 21.22 27.87 -6.05
N ALA A 156 22.26 27.48 -6.78
CA ALA A 156 23.57 27.19 -6.20
C ALA A 156 24.16 28.44 -5.53
N ASP A 157 24.17 29.57 -6.22
CA ASP A 157 24.65 30.86 -5.72
C ASP A 157 23.86 31.34 -4.49
N VAL A 158 22.52 31.26 -4.54
CA VAL A 158 21.67 31.56 -3.38
C VAL A 158 21.96 30.60 -2.23
N GLY A 159 22.09 29.31 -2.51
CA GLY A 159 22.37 28.29 -1.52
C GLY A 159 23.73 28.49 -0.83
N THR A 160 24.74 29.01 -1.52
CA THR A 160 26.02 29.38 -0.89
C THR A 160 25.87 30.56 0.06
N GLU A 161 25.14 31.60 -0.35
CA GLU A 161 24.91 32.78 0.50
C GLU A 161 24.06 32.44 1.74
N LEU A 162 23.00 31.64 1.59
CA LEU A 162 22.18 31.18 2.72
C LEU A 162 23.01 30.36 3.72
N LEU A 163 23.92 29.51 3.22
CA LEU A 163 24.79 28.71 4.08
C LEU A 163 25.77 29.60 4.86
N SER A 164 26.37 30.59 4.22
CA SER A 164 27.25 31.57 4.88
C SER A 164 26.52 32.31 6.00
N LEU A 165 25.27 32.77 5.73
CA LEU A 165 24.44 33.45 6.73
C LEU A 165 24.14 32.56 7.94
N GLN A 166 23.85 31.27 7.73
CA GLN A 166 23.63 30.32 8.83
C GLN A 166 24.90 30.07 9.66
N GLN A 167 26.07 29.96 9.01
CA GLN A 167 27.34 29.75 9.73
C GLN A 167 27.71 30.96 10.59
N GLU A 168 27.49 32.17 10.09
CA GLU A 168 27.69 33.40 10.86
C GLU A 168 26.74 33.48 12.07
N GLU A 169 25.56 32.84 12.05
CA GLU A 169 24.58 32.88 13.16
C GLU A 169 25.05 31.99 14.31
N CYS A 170 25.52 30.77 14.00
CA CYS A 170 26.10 29.88 15.00
C CYS A 170 27.34 30.48 15.66
N GLY A 171 28.23 31.12 14.89
CA GLY A 171 29.47 31.69 15.43
C GLY A 171 29.27 32.92 16.35
N ALA A 172 28.18 33.66 16.18
CA ALA A 172 27.90 34.85 16.99
C ALA A 172 27.34 34.52 18.40
N GLN A 173 26.84 33.29 18.60
CA GLN A 173 26.16 32.90 19.84
C GLN A 173 27.14 32.41 20.93
N GLU A 174 28.41 32.14 20.60
CA GLU A 174 29.43 31.58 21.51
C GLU A 174 30.55 32.58 21.92
N GLY A 175 30.48 33.84 21.50
CA GLY A 175 31.51 34.85 21.82
C GLY A 175 31.36 35.50 23.21
N PRO A 176 32.46 35.77 23.97
CA PRO A 176 32.38 36.42 25.27
C PRO A 176 31.81 37.85 25.17
N CYS A 177 30.74 38.09 25.92
CA CYS A 177 29.93 39.31 25.91
C CYS A 177 30.67 40.51 26.52
N GLY A 178 31.68 41.06 25.84
CA GLY A 178 32.57 42.05 26.44
C GLY A 178 33.23 43.04 25.48
N ARG A 179 32.46 43.87 24.75
CA ARG A 179 32.69 45.34 24.57
C ARG A 179 31.82 45.94 23.46
N ALA A 180 31.33 47.15 23.74
CA ALA A 180 30.67 48.14 22.86
C ALA A 180 29.24 47.85 22.36
N ALA A 181 28.24 48.14 23.20
CA ALA A 181 26.81 47.96 22.92
C ALA A 181 26.20 48.90 21.85
N SER A 182 26.85 50.01 21.44
CA SER A 182 26.26 50.96 20.48
C SER A 182 26.56 50.66 19.01
N SER A 183 27.64 49.93 18.70
CA SER A 183 27.99 49.52 17.33
C SER A 183 27.27 48.25 16.88
N GLY A 184 26.82 47.41 17.83
CA GLY A 184 26.19 46.11 17.53
C GLY A 184 24.78 46.22 16.94
N ALA A 185 24.00 47.25 17.31
CA ALA A 185 22.61 47.39 16.85
C ALA A 185 22.50 47.70 15.34
N ALA A 186 23.38 48.58 14.82
CA ALA A 186 23.42 48.90 13.40
C ALA A 186 23.85 47.69 12.55
N GLY A 187 24.85 46.93 13.02
CA GLY A 187 25.30 45.70 12.35
C GLY A 187 24.24 44.59 12.37
N MET A 188 23.48 44.44 13.47
CA MET A 188 22.37 43.49 13.54
C MET A 188 21.24 43.84 12.57
N HIS A 189 20.87 45.12 12.43
CA HIS A 189 19.84 45.56 11.49
C HIS A 189 20.27 45.34 10.03
N ASP A 190 21.51 45.70 9.68
CA ASP A 190 22.05 45.46 8.33
C ASP A 190 22.08 43.96 8.00
N ARG A 191 22.49 43.14 8.96
CA ARG A 191 22.49 41.68 8.83
C ARG A 191 21.08 41.09 8.67
N GLN A 192 20.12 41.53 9.48
CA GLN A 192 18.73 41.11 9.37
C GLN A 192 18.14 41.51 8.00
N GLN A 193 18.44 42.72 7.53
CA GLN A 193 18.02 43.18 6.20
C GLN A 193 18.64 42.33 5.10
N LYS A 194 19.94 41.99 5.20
CA LYS A 194 20.62 41.08 4.26
C LYS A 194 19.95 39.70 4.23
N VAL A 195 19.62 39.14 5.39
CA VAL A 195 18.89 37.86 5.49
C VAL A 195 17.52 37.95 4.83
N LEU A 196 16.74 39.00 5.11
CA LEU A 196 15.40 39.19 4.50
C LEU A 196 15.47 39.30 2.97
N VAL A 197 16.43 40.05 2.44
CA VAL A 197 16.66 40.16 0.98
C VAL A 197 17.06 38.83 0.36
N MET A 198 17.94 38.07 1.03
CA MET A 198 18.38 36.76 0.55
C MET A 198 17.26 35.71 0.61
N VAL A 199 16.44 35.72 1.66
CA VAL A 199 15.25 34.86 1.79
C VAL A 199 14.25 35.18 0.67
N GLY A 200 13.96 36.46 0.41
CA GLY A 200 13.08 36.84 -0.71
C GLY A 200 13.63 36.42 -2.08
N THR A 201 14.94 36.54 -2.27
CA THR A 201 15.60 36.08 -3.51
C THR A 201 15.50 34.55 -3.64
N ALA A 202 15.71 33.81 -2.56
CA ALA A 202 15.57 32.35 -2.53
C ALA A 202 14.13 31.91 -2.85
N ASP A 203 13.15 32.58 -2.27
CA ASP A 203 11.72 32.36 -2.51
C ASP A 203 11.38 32.51 -3.99
N ASP A 204 11.85 33.58 -4.63
CA ASP A 204 11.61 33.84 -6.05
C ASP A 204 12.28 32.78 -6.94
N MET A 205 13.53 32.42 -6.63
CA MET A 205 14.27 31.41 -7.41
C MET A 205 13.65 30.01 -7.26
N LEU A 206 13.28 29.61 -6.04
CA LEU A 206 12.59 28.35 -5.78
C LEU A 206 11.27 28.31 -6.54
N TRP A 207 10.48 29.39 -6.47
CA TRP A 207 9.21 29.49 -7.17
C TRP A 207 9.33 29.31 -8.68
N GLN A 208 10.25 30.05 -9.30
CA GLN A 208 10.47 30.03 -10.74
C GLN A 208 10.95 28.65 -11.21
N SER A 209 11.96 28.11 -10.53
CA SER A 209 12.54 26.80 -10.86
C SER A 209 11.49 25.69 -10.75
N SER A 210 10.72 25.72 -9.66
CA SER A 210 9.68 24.73 -9.39
C SER A 210 8.57 24.76 -10.45
N ARG A 211 8.11 25.95 -10.86
CA ARG A 211 7.10 26.09 -11.94
C ARG A 211 7.57 25.50 -13.26
N PHE A 212 8.84 25.72 -13.63
CA PHE A 212 9.38 25.15 -14.86
C PHE A 212 9.41 23.63 -14.81
N VAL A 213 9.95 23.06 -13.74
CA VAL A 213 10.04 21.60 -13.60
C VAL A 213 8.64 20.99 -13.52
N GLU A 214 7.73 21.56 -12.74
CA GLU A 214 6.35 21.06 -12.63
C GLU A 214 5.63 21.11 -13.98
N ALA A 215 5.67 22.23 -14.71
CA ALA A 215 4.94 22.35 -15.98
C ALA A 215 5.53 21.44 -17.07
N LEU A 216 6.86 21.31 -17.14
CA LEU A 216 7.51 20.45 -18.11
C LEU A 216 7.25 18.97 -17.81
N THR A 217 7.35 18.55 -16.55
CA THR A 217 7.01 17.19 -16.14
C THR A 217 5.51 16.92 -16.33
N ALA A 218 4.65 17.92 -16.14
CA ALA A 218 3.22 17.80 -16.37
C ALA A 218 2.83 17.59 -17.82
N LEU A 219 3.50 18.29 -18.73
CA LEU A 219 3.26 18.14 -20.15
C LEU A 219 3.88 16.85 -20.71
N GLY A 220 5.06 16.46 -20.22
CA GLY A 220 5.70 15.20 -20.60
C GLY A 220 4.92 13.96 -20.12
N TRP A 221 4.22 14.08 -19.00
CA TRP A 221 3.44 13.01 -18.37
C TRP A 221 2.09 13.52 -17.83
N PRO A 222 1.05 13.57 -18.68
CA PRO A 222 -0.28 14.02 -18.28
C PRO A 222 -0.90 13.07 -17.23
N PRO A 223 -1.60 13.61 -16.22
CA PRO A 223 -2.22 12.79 -15.18
C PRO A 223 -3.45 12.06 -15.75
N GLY A 224 -3.64 10.80 -15.36
CA GLY A 224 -4.86 10.04 -15.70
C GLY A 224 -4.76 9.13 -16.92
N VAL A 225 -3.61 9.01 -17.57
CA VAL A 225 -3.34 7.85 -18.44
C VAL A 225 -2.88 6.70 -17.51
N PRO A 226 -3.74 5.71 -17.22
CA PRO A 226 -3.37 4.64 -16.32
C PRO A 226 -2.28 3.83 -17.01
N ILE A 227 -1.05 3.91 -16.48
CA ILE A 227 0.08 3.16 -17.02
C ILE A 227 -0.21 1.64 -16.95
N ALA A 228 -1.05 1.22 -16.00
CA ALA A 228 -1.52 -0.16 -15.86
C ALA A 228 -2.45 -0.67 -16.98
N ARG A 229 -2.91 0.17 -17.92
CA ARG A 229 -3.61 -0.29 -19.14
C ARG A 229 -2.69 -0.37 -20.36
N CYS A 230 -1.43 0.05 -20.25
CA CYS A 230 -0.40 -0.08 -21.29
C CYS A 230 0.36 -1.40 -21.17
N GLY A 231 -0.32 -2.51 -20.84
CA GLY A 231 0.28 -3.84 -20.79
C GLY A 231 0.80 -4.35 -22.14
N SER A 232 0.44 -3.70 -23.27
CA SER A 232 0.98 -4.08 -24.58
C SER A 232 0.83 -3.03 -25.69
N VAL A 233 0.46 -1.79 -25.37
CA VAL A 233 0.20 -0.75 -26.40
C VAL A 233 1.25 0.33 -26.30
N ASP A 234 2.32 0.11 -27.08
CA ASP A 234 3.39 0.99 -27.53
C ASP A 234 3.67 2.24 -26.68
N ALA A 235 4.78 2.19 -25.94
CA ALA A 235 5.47 3.42 -25.54
C ALA A 235 5.60 4.32 -26.78
N PRO A 236 5.25 5.61 -26.70
CA PRO A 236 5.26 6.47 -27.88
C PRO A 236 6.65 6.42 -28.51
N PRO A 237 6.75 6.24 -29.84
CA PRO A 237 8.03 5.99 -30.49
C PRO A 237 9.02 7.11 -30.12
N PRO A 238 10.32 6.80 -29.95
CA PRO A 238 11.31 7.78 -29.49
C PRO A 238 11.39 9.01 -30.38
N HIS A 239 10.96 8.90 -31.63
CA HIS A 239 10.91 9.99 -32.61
C HIS A 239 9.66 10.88 -32.50
N SER A 240 8.64 10.49 -31.75
CA SER A 240 7.48 11.35 -31.47
C SER A 240 7.91 12.61 -30.73
N GLU A 241 7.22 13.74 -30.93
CA GLU A 241 7.54 15.00 -30.23
C GLU A 241 7.47 14.84 -28.70
N LEU A 242 6.54 14.00 -28.21
CA LEU A 242 6.44 13.65 -26.80
C LEU A 242 7.65 12.84 -26.33
N GLY A 243 8.08 11.82 -27.09
CA GLY A 243 9.30 11.05 -26.80
C GLY A 243 10.55 11.92 -26.74
N GLN A 244 10.71 12.84 -27.72
CA GLN A 244 11.79 13.82 -27.73
C GLN A 244 11.74 14.77 -26.51
N LEU A 245 10.54 15.21 -26.12
CA LEU A 245 10.38 16.08 -24.95
C LEU A 245 10.77 15.36 -23.67
N ARG A 246 10.37 14.09 -23.53
CA ARG A 246 10.70 13.25 -22.38
C ARG A 246 12.20 13.06 -22.26
N ASN A 247 12.87 12.60 -23.32
CA ASN A 247 14.32 12.41 -23.34
C ASN A 247 15.08 13.72 -23.09
N GLY A 248 14.67 14.79 -23.77
CA GLY A 248 15.29 16.11 -23.58
C GLY A 248 15.09 16.66 -22.17
N LEU A 249 13.94 16.42 -21.54
CA LEU A 249 13.65 16.84 -20.17
C LEU A 249 14.47 16.05 -19.15
N VAL A 250 14.57 14.72 -19.29
CA VAL A 250 15.38 13.90 -18.37
C VAL A 250 16.85 14.29 -18.44
N ALA A 251 17.41 14.41 -19.65
CA ALA A 251 18.79 14.89 -19.83
C ALA A 251 18.98 16.29 -19.22
N ALA A 252 18.05 17.23 -19.48
CA ALA A 252 18.15 18.58 -18.93
C ALA A 252 18.03 18.63 -17.39
N LEU A 253 17.20 17.78 -16.78
CA LEU A 253 17.10 17.68 -15.32
C LEU A 253 18.37 17.08 -14.70
N HIS A 254 18.95 16.09 -15.38
CA HIS A 254 20.19 15.42 -14.96
C HIS A 254 21.37 16.38 -15.04
N ASP A 255 21.60 16.98 -16.20
CA ASP A 255 22.77 17.83 -16.45
C ASP A 255 22.75 19.12 -15.63
N SER A 256 21.54 19.61 -15.29
CA SER A 256 21.39 20.82 -14.48
C SER A 256 21.48 20.60 -12.99
N CYS A 257 21.26 19.40 -12.47
CA CYS A 257 21.13 19.16 -11.02
C CYS A 257 20.10 20.09 -10.34
N VAL A 258 19.11 20.62 -11.08
CA VAL A 258 18.21 21.66 -10.55
C VAL A 258 17.42 21.18 -9.34
N LEU A 259 17.03 19.90 -9.31
CA LEU A 259 16.32 19.30 -8.18
C LEU A 259 17.19 19.25 -6.90
N GLU A 260 18.48 18.93 -7.04
CA GLU A 260 19.44 18.95 -5.92
C GLU A 260 19.59 20.36 -5.35
N HIS A 261 19.77 21.35 -6.21
CA HIS A 261 19.90 22.75 -5.78
C HIS A 261 18.61 23.32 -5.20
N MET A 262 17.44 22.93 -5.74
CA MET A 262 16.14 23.28 -5.16
C MET A 262 15.97 22.68 -3.76
N ALA A 263 16.24 21.38 -3.61
CA ALA A 263 16.15 20.69 -2.34
C ALA A 263 17.11 21.28 -1.30
N ARG A 264 18.37 21.54 -1.68
CA ARG A 264 19.36 22.20 -0.83
C ARG A 264 18.92 23.60 -0.41
N THR A 265 18.45 24.42 -1.34
CA THR A 265 18.00 25.79 -1.06
C THR A 265 16.81 25.76 -0.11
N LEU A 266 15.83 24.87 -0.34
CA LEU A 266 14.69 24.69 0.55
C LEU A 266 15.14 24.32 1.97
N LEU A 267 16.05 23.34 2.11
CA LEU A 267 16.57 22.91 3.41
C LEU A 267 17.29 24.03 4.17
N LEU A 268 18.03 24.90 3.48
CA LEU A 268 18.70 26.07 4.07
C LEU A 268 17.70 27.21 4.40
N LEU A 269 16.61 27.30 3.66
CA LEU A 269 15.58 28.31 3.88
C LEU A 269 14.72 27.99 5.13
N LEU A 270 14.49 26.71 5.43
CA LEU A 270 13.62 26.28 6.54
C LEU A 270 14.02 26.89 7.90
N PRO A 271 15.29 26.83 8.37
CA PRO A 271 15.68 27.40 9.66
C PRO A 271 15.59 28.93 9.74
N LEU A 272 15.84 29.64 8.63
CA LEU A 272 15.91 31.11 8.59
C LEU A 272 14.53 31.79 8.69
N GLN A 273 13.46 31.01 8.61
CA GLN A 273 12.09 31.53 8.68
C GLN A 273 11.68 32.10 10.03
N ARG A 274 12.41 31.80 11.11
CA ARG A 274 12.16 32.43 12.42
C ARG A 274 12.20 33.96 12.36
N LEU A 275 12.87 34.50 11.35
CA LEU A 275 13.10 35.93 11.17
C LEU A 275 12.02 36.61 10.31
N GLN A 276 11.08 35.87 9.72
CA GLN A 276 9.99 36.39 8.89
C GLN A 276 8.65 36.38 9.67
N PRO A 277 8.13 37.55 10.08
CA PRO A 277 6.91 37.64 10.90
C PRO A 277 5.57 37.44 10.14
N GLY A 278 5.57 36.93 8.91
CA GLY A 278 4.36 36.65 8.14
C GLY A 278 4.42 35.26 7.51
N GLY A 279 3.41 34.42 7.81
CA GLY A 279 3.33 33.01 7.41
C GLY A 279 3.90 32.72 6.02
N GLY A 280 5.09 32.13 6.00
CA GLY A 280 5.91 32.05 4.78
C GLY A 280 5.36 31.10 3.73
N LYS A 281 5.66 31.40 2.46
CA LYS A 281 5.30 30.61 1.26
C LYS A 281 5.98 29.23 1.19
N ASN A 282 6.65 28.81 2.25
CA ASN A 282 7.54 27.65 2.27
C ASN A 282 6.81 26.33 2.12
N PHE A 283 5.60 26.23 2.66
CA PHE A 283 4.74 25.07 2.43
C PHE A 283 4.44 24.90 0.94
N MET A 284 4.29 25.99 0.19
CA MET A 284 4.03 25.95 -1.25
C MET A 284 5.24 25.40 -2.01
N TYR A 285 6.46 25.80 -1.65
CA TYR A 285 7.69 25.27 -2.27
C TYR A 285 7.91 23.80 -1.92
N ALA A 286 7.72 23.42 -0.66
CA ALA A 286 7.80 22.04 -0.22
C ALA A 286 6.75 21.17 -0.94
N ALA A 287 5.49 21.63 -1.01
CA ALA A 287 4.42 20.93 -1.71
C ALA A 287 4.71 20.79 -3.21
N LEU A 288 5.26 21.82 -3.83
CA LEU A 288 5.58 21.79 -5.25
C LEU A 288 6.77 20.88 -5.57
N LEU A 289 7.82 20.89 -4.74
CA LEU A 289 8.95 19.96 -4.82
C LEU A 289 8.47 18.51 -4.65
N VAL A 290 7.68 18.25 -3.62
CA VAL A 290 7.08 16.94 -3.34
C VAL A 290 6.21 16.48 -4.53
N ARG A 291 5.29 17.30 -5.03
CA ARG A 291 4.48 16.93 -6.22
C ARG A 291 5.33 16.65 -7.46
N THR A 292 6.38 17.42 -7.67
CA THR A 292 7.31 17.24 -8.79
C THR A 292 8.05 15.91 -8.67
N ILE A 293 8.59 15.62 -7.50
CA ILE A 293 9.28 14.35 -7.23
C ILE A 293 8.31 13.18 -7.34
N ASN A 294 7.11 13.27 -6.76
CA ASN A 294 6.09 12.22 -6.87
C ASN A 294 5.75 11.92 -8.33
N ARG A 295 5.65 12.96 -9.16
CA ARG A 295 5.43 12.77 -10.59
C ARG A 295 6.59 12.00 -11.22
N ILE A 296 7.83 12.33 -10.87
CA ILE A 296 9.02 11.62 -11.32
C ILE A 296 9.05 10.16 -10.85
N THR A 297 8.69 9.92 -9.59
CA THR A 297 8.53 8.57 -9.02
C THR A 297 7.43 7.76 -9.72
N GLY A 298 6.28 8.37 -10.01
CA GLY A 298 5.23 7.71 -10.77
C GLY A 298 5.68 7.30 -12.18
N MET A 299 6.61 8.06 -12.78
CA MET A 299 7.21 7.72 -14.07
C MET A 299 8.18 6.54 -13.96
N THR A 300 8.97 6.42 -12.89
CA THR A 300 9.90 5.29 -12.71
C THR A 300 9.16 3.98 -12.44
N LEU A 301 8.08 4.03 -11.67
CA LEU A 301 7.30 2.84 -11.27
C LEU A 301 6.35 2.31 -12.35
N GLY A 302 5.85 3.18 -13.23
CA GLY A 302 4.91 2.77 -14.28
C GLY A 302 5.53 1.89 -15.38
N GLY A 303 6.85 1.84 -15.50
CA GLY A 303 7.53 1.14 -16.61
C GLY A 303 7.65 -0.37 -16.46
N THR A 304 7.39 -0.93 -15.27
CA THR A 304 7.53 -2.37 -15.01
C THR A 304 6.16 -2.97 -14.73
N PRO A 305 5.54 -3.72 -15.68
CA PRO A 305 4.42 -4.55 -15.32
C PRO A 305 4.87 -5.52 -14.22
N MET A 306 4.24 -5.41 -13.05
CA MET A 306 4.27 -6.41 -11.98
C MET A 306 3.42 -7.61 -12.42
N ASP A 307 3.72 -8.20 -13.59
CA ASP A 307 3.26 -9.55 -13.87
C ASP A 307 4.23 -10.48 -13.14
N ASP A 308 3.69 -11.46 -12.42
CA ASP A 308 4.40 -12.47 -11.63
C ASP A 308 5.31 -13.40 -12.47
N ALA A 309 5.52 -13.09 -13.75
CA ALA A 309 6.55 -13.71 -14.56
C ALA A 309 7.91 -13.27 -14.02
N VAL A 310 8.63 -14.25 -13.42
CA VAL A 310 10.03 -14.15 -13.01
C VAL A 310 10.76 -13.14 -13.88
N PRO A 311 11.31 -12.04 -13.32
CA PRO A 311 11.96 -11.01 -14.10
C PRO A 311 13.05 -11.69 -14.92
N SER A 312 12.79 -11.83 -16.23
CA SER A 312 13.77 -12.38 -17.13
C SER A 312 14.97 -11.45 -17.04
N ALA A 313 16.12 -11.97 -16.63
CA ALA A 313 17.34 -11.20 -16.35
C ALA A 313 17.85 -10.38 -17.57
N THR A 314 17.13 -10.41 -18.68
CA THR A 314 17.39 -9.73 -19.95
C THR A 314 16.45 -8.55 -20.22
N SER A 315 15.43 -8.27 -19.40
CA SER A 315 14.61 -7.07 -19.60
C SER A 315 15.40 -5.83 -19.17
N VAL A 316 16.11 -5.22 -20.11
CA VAL A 316 16.86 -3.98 -19.89
C VAL A 316 15.86 -2.92 -19.41
N PRO A 317 15.99 -2.40 -18.17
CA PRO A 317 15.11 -1.35 -17.68
C PRO A 317 15.18 -0.16 -18.65
N SER A 318 14.04 0.46 -18.94
CA SER A 318 14.02 1.62 -19.84
C SER A 318 15.08 2.64 -19.40
N THR A 319 15.94 3.09 -20.31
CA THR A 319 17.04 4.01 -20.01
C THR A 319 16.55 5.26 -19.26
N ILE A 320 15.36 5.74 -19.64
CA ILE A 320 14.65 6.86 -19.02
C ILE A 320 14.35 6.58 -17.53
N ALA A 321 13.85 5.40 -17.17
CA ALA A 321 13.53 5.08 -15.77
C ALA A 321 14.78 5.02 -14.89
N ALA A 322 15.90 4.48 -15.42
CA ALA A 322 17.17 4.45 -14.72
C ALA A 322 17.73 5.88 -14.50
N GLU A 323 17.67 6.73 -15.53
CA GLU A 323 18.08 8.14 -15.41
C GLU A 323 17.21 8.92 -14.42
N LEU A 324 15.88 8.76 -14.48
CA LEU A 324 14.96 9.37 -13.52
C LEU A 324 15.21 8.88 -12.09
N HIS A 325 15.53 7.60 -11.91
CA HIS A 325 15.93 7.07 -10.60
C HIS A 325 17.25 7.70 -10.12
N GLY A 326 18.21 7.93 -11.02
CA GLY A 326 19.43 8.68 -10.74
C GLY A 326 19.15 10.10 -10.21
N LEU A 327 18.17 10.81 -10.80
CA LEU A 327 17.73 12.13 -10.32
C LEU A 327 17.20 12.08 -8.88
N LEU A 328 16.42 11.06 -8.55
CA LEU A 328 15.84 10.88 -7.21
C LEU A 328 16.86 10.39 -6.18
N SER A 329 18.00 9.89 -6.66
CA SER A 329 19.08 9.36 -5.82
C SER A 329 20.04 10.43 -5.32
N GLY A 330 19.85 11.68 -5.72
CA GLY A 330 20.66 12.80 -5.24
C GLY A 330 20.49 13.05 -3.73
N ARG A 331 21.58 13.44 -3.06
CA ARG A 331 21.66 13.51 -1.60
C ARG A 331 20.73 14.59 -1.03
N CYS A 332 20.65 15.75 -1.67
CA CYS A 332 19.83 16.85 -1.18
C CYS A 332 18.34 16.55 -1.37
N VAL A 333 17.98 15.95 -2.52
CA VAL A 333 16.60 15.50 -2.79
C VAL A 333 16.17 14.45 -1.77
N GLN A 334 16.97 13.40 -1.57
CA GLN A 334 16.69 12.37 -0.57
C GLN A 334 16.56 12.96 0.84
N HIS A 335 17.48 13.85 1.24
CA HIS A 335 17.41 14.48 2.55
C HIS A 335 16.15 15.35 2.72
N ALA A 336 15.78 16.15 1.71
CA ALA A 336 14.57 16.96 1.76
C ALA A 336 13.30 16.11 1.87
N VAL A 337 13.20 15.04 1.07
CA VAL A 337 12.08 14.09 1.14
C VAL A 337 12.00 13.44 2.52
N LEU A 338 13.13 12.97 3.06
CA LEU A 338 13.17 12.35 4.39
C LEU A 338 12.78 13.34 5.49
N VAL A 339 13.28 14.58 5.44
CA VAL A 339 12.93 15.62 6.42
C VAL A 339 11.43 15.92 6.38
N LEU A 340 10.85 16.06 5.18
CA LEU A 340 9.41 16.32 5.01
C LEU A 340 8.55 15.14 5.47
N GLY A 341 8.90 13.92 5.08
CA GLY A 341 8.16 12.71 5.47
C GLY A 341 8.28 12.40 6.97
N VAL A 342 9.46 12.58 7.58
CA VAL A 342 9.65 12.40 9.02
C VAL A 342 8.92 13.49 9.81
N ALA A 343 8.92 14.75 9.36
CA ALA A 343 8.12 15.80 9.98
C ALA A 343 6.62 15.46 9.95
N ALA A 344 6.12 14.97 8.82
CA ALA A 344 4.74 14.50 8.70
C ALA A 344 4.43 13.34 9.67
N LEU A 345 5.31 12.34 9.76
CA LEU A 345 5.16 11.23 10.70
C LEU A 345 5.23 11.68 12.17
N CYS A 346 6.19 12.53 12.54
CA CYS A 346 6.31 13.07 13.90
C CYS A 346 5.10 13.87 14.32
N THR A 347 4.50 14.62 13.39
CA THR A 347 3.26 15.34 13.66
C THR A 347 2.10 14.37 13.83
N ALA A 348 2.05 13.29 13.04
CA ALA A 348 0.94 12.34 13.04
C ALA A 348 0.91 11.39 14.25
N ASP A 349 2.07 10.93 14.74
CA ASP A 349 2.12 9.91 15.80
C ASP A 349 3.02 10.27 17.01
N GLY A 350 3.67 11.44 17.00
CA GLY A 350 4.58 11.88 18.07
C GLY A 350 5.87 11.07 18.21
N GLY A 351 6.17 10.16 17.27
CA GLY A 351 7.32 9.26 17.30
C GLY A 351 8.67 9.93 17.04
N THR A 352 9.74 9.14 17.08
CA THR A 352 11.13 9.61 17.01
C THR A 352 11.48 10.30 15.69
N SER A 353 12.36 11.31 15.76
CA SER A 353 12.86 12.05 14.59
C SER A 353 14.01 11.35 13.84
N TYR A 354 14.44 10.17 14.28
CA TYR A 354 15.57 9.41 13.70
C TYR A 354 16.85 10.23 13.54
N GLY A 355 17.14 11.10 14.52
CA GLY A 355 18.33 11.94 14.54
C GLY A 355 18.17 13.31 13.88
N LEU A 356 17.00 13.63 13.30
CA LEU A 356 16.76 14.98 12.78
C LEU A 356 16.65 16.00 13.94
N PRO A 357 17.29 17.18 13.82
CA PRO A 357 17.22 18.23 14.84
C PRO A 357 15.77 18.69 15.07
N SER A 358 15.35 18.75 16.34
CA SER A 358 14.02 19.28 16.70
C SER A 358 13.82 20.72 16.23
N GLY A 359 14.90 21.51 16.26
CA GLY A 359 14.93 22.86 15.71
C GLY A 359 14.65 22.92 14.21
N LEU A 360 15.04 21.92 13.42
CA LEU A 360 14.68 21.83 12.01
C LEU A 360 13.21 21.46 11.86
N LEU A 361 12.76 20.38 12.51
CA LEU A 361 11.40 19.86 12.39
C LEU A 361 10.31 20.88 12.76
N ARG A 362 10.58 21.78 13.72
CA ARG A 362 9.66 22.88 14.06
C ARG A 362 9.36 23.81 12.87
N HIS A 363 10.27 23.90 11.90
CA HIS A 363 10.16 24.81 10.75
C HIS A 363 9.73 24.10 9.46
N VAL A 364 9.77 22.77 9.43
CA VAL A 364 9.37 21.97 8.27
C VAL A 364 7.85 22.03 8.11
N PRO A 365 7.30 22.48 6.97
CA PRO A 365 5.86 22.52 6.75
C PRO A 365 5.27 21.11 6.74
N VAL A 366 4.11 20.93 7.38
CA VAL A 366 3.35 19.69 7.32
C VAL A 366 2.22 19.90 6.33
N ILE A 367 2.33 19.32 5.14
CA ILE A 367 1.40 19.58 4.05
C ILE A 367 0.15 18.73 4.24
N GLY A 368 -1.02 19.35 4.14
CA GLY A 368 -2.28 18.63 4.14
C GLY A 368 -3.46 19.44 3.67
N LEU A 369 -4.64 18.84 3.80
CA LEU A 369 -5.92 19.40 3.41
C LEU A 369 -6.76 19.65 4.66
N GLN A 370 -7.35 20.84 4.74
CA GLN A 370 -8.33 21.14 5.77
C GLN A 370 -9.65 20.44 5.44
N GLU A 371 -10.17 19.68 6.39
CA GLU A 371 -11.44 18.96 6.24
C GLU A 371 -12.59 19.98 6.07
N GLY A 372 -13.35 19.88 4.98
CA GLY A 372 -14.46 20.80 4.65
C GLY A 372 -14.09 22.09 3.92
N GLY A 373 -12.81 22.32 3.59
CA GLY A 373 -12.36 23.46 2.77
C GLY A 373 -12.41 23.18 1.26
N ASP A 374 -12.08 24.19 0.44
CA ASP A 374 -12.05 24.16 -1.05
C ASP A 374 -10.94 23.24 -1.63
N GLY A 375 -10.45 22.27 -0.86
CA GLY A 375 -9.37 21.37 -1.26
C GLY A 375 -8.00 22.04 -1.36
N ASP A 376 -7.85 23.26 -0.85
CA ASP A 376 -6.57 23.96 -0.84
C ASP A 376 -5.61 23.33 0.18
N THR A 377 -4.38 23.08 -0.28
CA THR A 377 -3.32 22.57 0.59
C THR A 377 -2.84 23.66 1.52
N VAL A 378 -2.81 23.36 2.83
CA VAL A 378 -2.38 24.26 3.90
C VAL A 378 -1.27 23.63 4.74
N ASP A 379 -0.55 24.45 5.50
CA ASP A 379 0.40 23.98 6.50
C ASP A 379 -0.33 23.63 7.80
N LEU A 380 -0.28 22.36 8.20
CA LEU A 380 -1.04 21.82 9.31
C LEU A 380 -0.43 22.11 10.69
N ARG A 381 0.77 22.70 10.76
CA ARG A 381 1.46 22.93 12.04
C ARG A 381 0.71 23.82 13.03
N HIS A 382 -0.16 24.68 12.52
CA HIS A 382 -0.91 25.66 13.31
C HIS A 382 -2.42 25.41 13.26
N THR A 383 -2.87 24.36 12.58
CA THR A 383 -4.27 24.00 12.56
C THR A 383 -4.59 23.15 13.78
N ASN A 384 -5.81 23.32 14.31
CA ASN A 384 -6.39 22.47 15.35
C ASN A 384 -7.59 21.74 14.72
N GLY A 385 -7.83 20.49 15.11
CA GLY A 385 -9.01 19.72 14.70
C GLY A 385 -8.69 18.41 13.98
N SER A 386 -9.68 17.84 13.29
CA SER A 386 -9.44 16.72 12.37
C SER A 386 -8.87 17.28 11.07
N VAL A 387 -7.73 16.75 10.66
CA VAL A 387 -7.00 17.28 9.50
C VAL A 387 -6.47 16.13 8.67
N VAL A 388 -6.57 16.25 7.35
CA VAL A 388 -6.14 15.22 6.41
C VAL A 388 -4.71 15.50 5.97
N LEU A 389 -3.79 14.61 6.31
CA LEU A 389 -2.39 14.71 5.90
C LEU A 389 -2.26 14.43 4.39
N ASP A 390 -1.49 15.25 3.68
CA ASP A 390 -1.14 14.99 2.28
C ASP A 390 -0.20 13.78 2.22
N TRP A 391 -0.69 12.68 1.67
CA TRP A 391 0.03 11.41 1.57
C TRP A 391 1.24 11.50 0.64
N VAL A 392 1.31 12.49 -0.25
CA VAL A 392 2.35 12.57 -1.29
C VAL A 392 3.76 12.65 -0.69
N ALA A 393 3.95 13.36 0.42
CA ALA A 393 5.25 13.40 1.09
C ALA A 393 5.67 12.03 1.65
N LEU A 394 4.71 11.26 2.17
CA LEU A 394 4.96 9.92 2.69
C LEU A 394 5.23 8.91 1.57
N ASP A 395 4.51 9.01 0.45
CA ASP A 395 4.68 8.11 -0.69
C ASP A 395 6.07 8.22 -1.30
N ILE A 396 6.52 9.45 -1.53
CA ILE A 396 7.89 9.69 -2.03
C ILE A 396 8.92 9.23 -1.01
N MET A 397 8.69 9.48 0.28
CA MET A 397 9.59 8.99 1.33
C MET A 397 9.67 7.47 1.30
N VAL A 398 8.55 6.76 1.20
CA VAL A 398 8.51 5.30 1.06
C VAL A 398 9.33 4.87 -0.17
N HIS A 399 9.15 5.54 -1.31
CA HIS A 399 9.94 5.25 -2.52
C HIS A 399 11.44 5.48 -2.32
N VAL A 400 11.85 6.62 -1.77
CA VAL A 400 13.26 6.93 -1.46
C VAL A 400 13.86 5.92 -0.48
N LEU A 401 13.11 5.49 0.54
CA LEU A 401 13.56 4.49 1.51
C LEU A 401 13.74 3.10 0.87
N ARG A 402 12.95 2.75 -0.14
CA ARG A 402 13.12 1.50 -0.92
C ARG A 402 14.31 1.57 -1.87
N CYS A 403 14.51 2.73 -2.48
CA CYS A 403 15.54 2.98 -3.49
C CYS A 403 16.90 3.37 -2.91
N GLY A 404 16.99 3.67 -1.62
CA GLY A 404 18.14 4.33 -1.01
C GLY A 404 19.46 3.57 -1.16
N VAL A 405 20.53 4.33 -1.44
CA VAL A 405 21.91 3.82 -1.53
C VAL A 405 22.37 3.33 -0.15
N GLN A 406 22.91 2.11 -0.11
CA GLN A 406 23.47 1.53 1.12
C GLN A 406 24.46 2.50 1.78
N GLY A 407 24.22 2.84 3.06
CA GLY A 407 25.14 3.64 3.88
C GLY A 407 24.73 5.10 4.14
N SER A 408 23.70 5.62 3.46
CA SER A 408 23.19 6.96 3.78
C SER A 408 22.18 6.92 4.94
N PRO A 409 22.13 7.94 5.84
CA PRO A 409 21.08 8.06 6.85
C PRO A 409 19.69 8.03 6.20
N PRO A 410 18.69 7.34 6.78
CA PRO A 410 18.68 6.77 8.14
C PRO A 410 19.26 5.35 8.25
N GLY A 411 19.95 4.87 7.21
CA GLY A 411 20.46 3.50 7.11
C GLY A 411 19.34 2.47 6.93
N ARG A 412 19.71 1.21 6.73
CA ARG A 412 18.76 0.12 6.47
C ARG A 412 17.74 -0.06 7.60
N GLN A 413 18.20 0.01 8.85
CA GLN A 413 17.36 -0.17 10.03
C GLN A 413 16.41 1.01 10.25
N GLY A 414 16.90 2.24 10.06
CA GLY A 414 16.04 3.42 10.15
C GLY A 414 15.02 3.48 9.02
N ALA A 415 15.40 3.07 7.80
CA ALA A 415 14.48 2.94 6.68
C ALA A 415 13.35 1.96 6.97
N LEU A 416 13.70 0.77 7.46
CA LEU A 416 12.72 -0.24 7.87
C LEU A 416 11.79 0.30 8.98
N ALA A 417 12.34 0.95 10.01
CA ALA A 417 11.54 1.49 11.10
C ALA A 417 10.56 2.59 10.62
N LEU A 418 10.97 3.42 9.67
CA LEU A 418 10.11 4.43 9.03
C LEU A 418 9.01 3.78 8.18
N LEU A 419 9.32 2.76 7.37
CA LEU A 419 8.33 2.05 6.56
C LEU A 419 7.26 1.37 7.44
N LEU A 420 7.66 0.71 8.53
CA LEU A 420 6.74 0.13 9.50
C LEU A 420 5.89 1.21 10.20
N ARG A 421 6.45 2.40 10.44
CA ARG A 421 5.73 3.54 11.02
C ARG A 421 4.67 4.10 10.06
N VAL A 422 4.99 4.20 8.75
CA VAL A 422 4.00 4.53 7.72
C VAL A 422 2.87 3.49 7.70
N GLY A 423 3.20 2.19 7.73
CA GLY A 423 2.20 1.12 7.81
C GLY A 423 1.26 1.25 9.02
N ARG A 424 1.80 1.55 10.21
CA ARG A 424 0.99 1.82 11.41
C ARG A 424 0.08 3.03 11.25
N LEU A 425 0.58 4.11 10.67
CA LEU A 425 -0.21 5.33 10.42
C LEU A 425 -1.37 5.06 9.46
N VAL A 426 -1.15 4.25 8.41
CA VAL A 426 -2.21 3.84 7.48
C VAL A 426 -3.30 3.04 8.19
N VAL A 427 -2.91 2.02 8.97
CA VAL A 427 -3.87 1.20 9.73
C VAL A 427 -4.65 2.05 10.75
N ALA A 428 -3.97 2.96 11.46
CA ALA A 428 -4.62 3.87 12.39
C ALA A 428 -5.63 4.80 11.69
N SER A 429 -5.28 5.30 10.49
CA SER A 429 -6.17 6.12 9.67
C SER A 429 -7.39 5.34 9.19
N GLY A 430 -7.22 4.09 8.72
CA GLY A 430 -8.33 3.22 8.32
C GLY A 430 -9.30 2.94 9.46
N ARG A 431 -8.78 2.59 10.65
CA ARG A 431 -9.62 2.39 11.84
C ARG A 431 -10.44 3.64 12.19
N ALA A 432 -9.84 4.83 12.03
CA ALA A 432 -10.52 6.09 12.30
C ALA A 432 -11.66 6.37 11.29
N HIS A 433 -11.47 6.00 10.01
CA HIS A 433 -12.51 6.09 8.97
C HIS A 433 -13.66 5.10 9.20
N LEU A 434 -13.35 3.84 9.55
CA LEU A 434 -14.38 2.85 9.91
C LEU A 434 -15.20 3.29 11.12
N GLY A 435 -14.55 3.84 12.15
CA GLY A 435 -15.24 4.36 13.33
C GLY A 435 -16.17 5.53 13.00
N ALA A 436 -15.74 6.44 12.12
CA ALA A 436 -16.55 7.58 11.68
C ALA A 436 -17.78 7.14 10.87
N SER A 437 -17.61 6.18 9.94
CA SER A 437 -18.70 5.62 9.15
C SER A 437 -19.78 4.97 10.02
N ARG A 438 -19.37 4.18 11.02
CA ARG A 438 -20.28 3.53 11.95
C ARG A 438 -21.03 4.51 12.85
N GLY A 439 -20.34 5.51 13.40
CA GLY A 439 -20.96 6.55 14.22
C GLY A 439 -22.00 7.37 13.45
N SER A 440 -21.76 7.64 12.16
CA SER A 440 -22.74 8.29 11.29
C SER A 440 -23.98 7.43 11.07
N ALA A 441 -23.82 6.14 10.80
CA ALA A 441 -24.95 5.23 10.59
C ALA A 441 -25.79 5.05 11.86
N GLU A 442 -25.15 4.96 13.03
CA GLU A 442 -25.85 4.86 14.32
C GLU A 442 -26.58 6.17 14.67
N ALA A 443 -25.99 7.33 14.41
CA ALA A 443 -26.65 8.63 14.60
C ALA A 443 -27.83 8.83 13.63
N GLU A 444 -27.71 8.39 12.39
CA GLU A 444 -28.80 8.42 11.41
C GLU A 444 -29.92 7.45 11.78
N ALA A 445 -29.59 6.26 12.29
CA ALA A 445 -30.57 5.30 12.81
C ALA A 445 -31.30 5.86 14.05
N ALA A 446 -30.58 6.54 14.95
CA ALA A 446 -31.17 7.21 16.11
C ALA A 446 -32.11 8.38 15.70
N ALA A 447 -31.68 9.22 14.75
CA ALA A 447 -32.51 10.31 14.24
C ALA A 447 -33.78 9.82 13.53
N ARG A 448 -33.72 8.67 12.84
CA ARG A 448 -34.90 8.03 12.23
C ARG A 448 -35.86 7.47 13.28
N HIS A 449 -35.39 7.03 14.45
CA HIS A 449 -36.26 6.59 15.54
C HIS A 449 -36.93 7.76 16.29
N GLU A 450 -36.30 8.93 16.37
CA GLU A 450 -36.91 10.12 16.98
C GLU A 450 -37.96 10.80 16.08
N CYS A 451 -37.80 10.77 14.75
CA CYS A 451 -38.77 11.37 13.82
C CYS A 451 -40.07 10.57 13.58
N VAL A 452 -40.19 9.35 14.12
CA VAL A 452 -41.44 8.56 14.03
C VAL A 452 -42.32 8.73 15.28
N GLY A 453 -41.85 9.46 16.30
CA GLY A 453 -42.58 9.70 17.54
C GLY A 453 -43.41 10.99 17.56
N SER A 454 -44.28 11.24 16.56
CA SER A 454 -45.32 12.27 16.66
C SER A 454 -46.47 12.05 15.68
N ALA A 455 -47.37 11.13 16.02
CA ALA A 455 -48.78 11.19 15.63
C ALA A 455 -49.64 10.48 16.68
N SER A 456 -50.53 11.25 17.30
CA SER A 456 -51.53 10.84 18.29
C SER A 456 -52.49 9.76 17.80
N GLY A 457 -53.00 8.93 18.72
CA GLY A 457 -54.41 8.50 18.68
C GLY A 457 -54.73 7.06 19.09
N SER A 458 -55.04 6.90 20.39
CA SER A 458 -56.18 6.10 20.92
C SER A 458 -56.23 4.57 20.74
N GLY A 459 -56.31 3.86 21.88
CA GLY A 459 -57.21 2.71 21.99
C GLY A 459 -56.76 1.50 22.81
N SER A 460 -57.28 1.45 24.04
CA SER A 460 -57.78 0.26 24.75
C SER A 460 -56.82 -0.78 25.37
N SER A 461 -56.81 -0.76 26.70
CA SER A 461 -57.20 -1.85 27.62
C SER A 461 -56.74 -3.29 27.33
N GLY A 462 -55.90 -3.82 28.23
CA GLY A 462 -55.63 -5.25 28.33
C GLY A 462 -54.91 -5.62 29.62
N SER A 463 -55.69 -5.90 30.66
CA SER A 463 -55.26 -6.41 31.97
C SER A 463 -54.52 -7.75 31.87
N GLY A 464 -53.51 -7.95 32.72
CA GLY A 464 -52.81 -9.23 32.83
C GLY A 464 -51.84 -9.25 34.02
N SER A 465 -52.39 -9.31 35.22
CA SER A 465 -51.69 -9.55 36.49
C SER A 465 -51.06 -10.95 36.56
N SER A 466 -49.84 -11.08 37.11
CA SER A 466 -49.49 -12.12 38.09
C SER A 466 -48.19 -11.79 38.82
N ARG A 467 -48.26 -11.94 40.14
CA ARG A 467 -47.21 -11.75 41.15
C ARG A 467 -46.50 -13.08 41.43
N SER A 468 -45.22 -13.01 41.75
CA SER A 468 -44.50 -13.79 42.81
C SER A 468 -43.03 -13.35 42.72
N GLY A 469 -42.31 -12.93 43.77
CA GLY A 469 -42.40 -13.23 45.18
C GLY A 469 -41.27 -14.20 45.55
N GLY A 470 -40.15 -13.71 46.10
CA GLY A 470 -39.05 -14.57 46.56
C GLY A 470 -37.82 -13.80 47.02
N SER A 471 -37.75 -13.54 48.33
CA SER A 471 -36.61 -12.99 49.08
C SER A 471 -35.56 -14.06 49.42
N GLY A 472 -34.30 -13.64 49.51
CA GLY A 472 -33.36 -14.05 50.57
C GLY A 472 -32.41 -15.22 50.28
N GLY A 473 -31.13 -15.03 50.58
CA GLY A 473 -30.17 -16.13 50.71
C GLY A 473 -28.71 -15.74 50.53
N ASP A 474 -28.00 -15.63 51.65
CA ASP A 474 -26.59 -15.27 51.81
C ASP A 474 -25.56 -16.26 51.24
N SER A 475 -24.36 -15.71 51.02
CA SER A 475 -23.03 -16.32 51.23
C SER A 475 -22.59 -17.50 50.35
N SER A 476 -21.52 -17.29 49.57
CA SER A 476 -20.18 -17.82 49.88
C SER A 476 -19.27 -17.90 48.63
N GLY A 477 -18.07 -17.36 48.78
CA GLY A 477 -16.83 -17.88 48.23
C GLY A 477 -16.71 -18.03 46.70
N ARG A 478 -16.24 -16.98 46.02
CA ARG A 478 -15.40 -17.17 44.82
C ARG A 478 -14.12 -16.33 44.88
N ARG A 479 -13.05 -17.09 45.09
CA ARG A 479 -11.65 -16.87 44.74
C ARG A 479 -11.50 -15.85 43.60
N GLN A 480 -10.95 -14.70 43.95
CA GLN A 480 -10.50 -13.68 43.03
C GLN A 480 -9.15 -14.14 42.47
N GLU A 481 -9.16 -14.79 41.30
CA GLU A 481 -7.95 -15.01 40.51
C GLU A 481 -7.49 -13.68 39.95
N GLN A 482 -6.37 -13.21 40.49
CA GLN A 482 -5.61 -12.08 40.00
C GLN A 482 -5.21 -12.35 38.55
N THR A 483 -5.92 -11.73 37.63
CA THR A 483 -5.43 -11.48 36.28
C THR A 483 -4.25 -10.53 36.42
N THR A 484 -3.06 -11.04 36.15
CA THR A 484 -1.82 -10.26 36.04
C THR A 484 -1.97 -9.23 34.93
N VAL A 485 -2.40 -8.04 35.32
CA VAL A 485 -2.35 -6.82 34.51
C VAL A 485 -0.89 -6.60 34.14
N ARG A 486 -0.55 -6.93 32.89
CA ARG A 486 0.71 -6.57 32.25
C ARG A 486 0.87 -5.04 32.37
N PRO A 487 2.01 -4.51 32.84
CA PRO A 487 2.17 -3.08 33.04
C PRO A 487 2.08 -2.38 31.67
N GLN A 488 0.95 -1.72 31.42
CA GLN A 488 0.88 -0.74 30.35
C GLN A 488 1.80 0.40 30.75
N LEU A 489 2.86 0.58 29.98
CA LEU A 489 3.73 1.75 30.06
C LEU A 489 2.83 3.00 30.01
N PRO A 490 2.98 3.98 30.93
CA PRO A 490 2.14 5.17 30.94
C PRO A 490 2.27 5.88 29.58
N ARG A 491 1.18 5.92 28.80
CA ARG A 491 1.13 6.80 27.64
C ARG A 491 1.29 8.24 28.16
N PRO A 492 2.22 9.04 27.61
CA PRO A 492 2.26 10.45 27.95
C PRO A 492 0.91 11.08 27.61
N PRO A 493 0.41 12.04 28.41
CA PRO A 493 -0.85 12.71 28.15
C PRO A 493 -0.76 13.34 26.75
N ALA A 494 -1.59 12.87 25.83
CA ALA A 494 -1.76 13.48 24.54
C ALA A 494 -2.19 14.93 24.78
N THR A 495 -1.33 15.88 24.44
CA THR A 495 -1.75 17.26 24.29
C THR A 495 -2.96 17.27 23.35
N PRO A 496 -4.10 17.86 23.74
CA PRO A 496 -5.26 17.93 22.86
C PRO A 496 -4.88 18.83 21.68
N GLY A 497 -4.77 18.27 20.48
CA GLY A 497 -4.52 19.07 19.29
C GLY A 497 -4.10 18.24 18.09
N CYS A 498 -5.01 18.05 17.15
CA CYS A 498 -4.83 17.41 15.85
C CYS A 498 -4.76 15.88 15.79
N GLN A 499 -5.88 15.27 15.42
CA GLN A 499 -5.90 13.90 14.92
C GLN A 499 -5.62 13.95 13.41
N LEU A 500 -4.37 13.72 13.03
CA LEU A 500 -3.98 13.64 11.62
C LEU A 500 -4.38 12.29 11.03
N ARG A 501 -5.12 12.33 9.93
CA ARG A 501 -5.59 11.14 9.21
C ARG A 501 -5.14 11.18 7.77
N LEU A 502 -4.86 10.03 7.18
CA LEU A 502 -4.65 9.92 5.74
C LEU A 502 -6.00 9.83 5.01
N GLY A 503 -6.10 10.40 3.81
CA GLY A 503 -7.29 10.27 2.98
C GLY A 503 -7.56 8.82 2.56
N GLU A 504 -8.83 8.39 2.58
CA GLU A 504 -9.25 7.01 2.35
C GLU A 504 -8.73 6.42 1.02
N GLY A 505 -8.76 7.22 -0.06
CA GLY A 505 -8.32 6.80 -1.39
C GLY A 505 -6.84 6.37 -1.47
N TYR A 506 -6.01 6.81 -0.52
CA TYR A 506 -4.55 6.66 -0.54
C TYR A 506 -4.02 5.63 0.46
N LEU A 507 -4.87 5.11 1.35
CA LEU A 507 -4.45 4.13 2.36
C LEU A 507 -3.85 2.88 1.71
N GLY A 508 -4.52 2.31 0.70
CA GLY A 508 -4.07 1.08 0.05
C GLY A 508 -2.71 1.19 -0.64
N PRO A 509 -2.51 2.10 -1.62
CA PRO A 509 -1.25 2.23 -2.34
C PRO A 509 -0.08 2.56 -1.43
N LEU A 510 -0.29 3.42 -0.42
CA LEU A 510 0.76 3.77 0.52
C LEU A 510 1.14 2.59 1.44
N PHE A 511 0.14 1.83 1.91
CA PHE A 511 0.40 0.62 2.70
C PHE A 511 1.14 -0.42 1.87
N ASP A 512 0.70 -0.63 0.63
CA ASP A 512 1.31 -1.56 -0.32
C ASP A 512 2.79 -1.25 -0.53
N ALA A 513 3.09 0.00 -0.91
CA ALA A 513 4.46 0.44 -1.11
C ALA A 513 5.31 0.33 0.18
N ALA A 514 4.74 0.69 1.33
CA ALA A 514 5.44 0.65 2.61
C ALA A 514 5.72 -0.80 3.07
N LEU A 515 4.73 -1.68 2.96
CA LEU A 515 4.85 -3.08 3.33
C LEU A 515 5.85 -3.78 2.42
N THR A 516 5.73 -3.64 1.09
CA THR A 516 6.68 -4.24 0.13
C THR A 516 8.11 -3.79 0.42
N GLY A 517 8.33 -2.49 0.64
CA GLY A 517 9.64 -2.00 1.05
C GLY A 517 10.13 -2.59 2.38
N ALA A 518 9.26 -2.70 3.37
CA ALA A 518 9.62 -3.29 4.66
C ALA A 518 9.99 -4.77 4.49
N MET A 519 9.28 -5.52 3.65
CA MET A 519 9.58 -6.92 3.37
C MET A 519 10.92 -7.07 2.61
N GLU A 520 11.17 -6.26 1.58
CA GLU A 520 12.47 -6.20 0.86
C GLU A 520 13.65 -5.96 1.82
N LEU A 521 13.46 -5.09 2.82
CA LEU A 521 14.49 -4.81 3.83
C LEU A 521 14.62 -5.91 4.90
N CYS A 522 13.53 -6.59 5.27
CA CYS A 522 13.48 -7.57 6.36
C CYS A 522 13.76 -9.03 5.98
N PHE A 523 13.57 -9.39 4.71
CA PHE A 523 13.71 -10.76 4.19
C PHE A 523 14.93 -10.91 3.25
N PRO A 524 16.14 -10.42 3.58
CA PRO A 524 17.30 -10.67 2.73
C PRO A 524 17.69 -12.15 2.68
N THR A 525 18.38 -12.50 1.61
CA THR A 525 18.92 -13.83 1.33
C THR A 525 20.03 -14.28 2.29
N ARG A 526 20.68 -13.36 3.02
CA ARG A 526 21.81 -13.69 3.91
C ARG A 526 21.33 -14.27 5.25
N PRO A 527 21.80 -15.46 5.66
CA PRO A 527 21.32 -16.16 6.85
C PRO A 527 21.67 -15.44 8.17
N ASP A 528 22.78 -14.70 8.23
CA ASP A 528 23.32 -14.13 9.48
C ASP A 528 22.48 -12.96 10.05
N ASP A 529 21.70 -12.27 9.22
CA ASP A 529 20.86 -11.13 9.62
C ASP A 529 19.48 -11.56 10.18
N ARG A 530 19.14 -12.86 10.14
CA ARG A 530 17.78 -13.34 10.43
C ARG A 530 17.29 -13.06 11.85
N PRO A 531 18.03 -13.33 12.94
CA PRO A 531 17.49 -13.16 14.30
C PRO A 531 17.27 -11.69 14.66
N ALA A 532 18.16 -10.80 14.21
CA ALA A 532 18.06 -9.36 14.46
C ALA A 532 16.81 -8.71 13.85
N ARG A 533 16.20 -9.34 12.83
CA ARG A 533 15.03 -8.81 12.11
C ARG A 533 13.73 -9.60 12.33
N ALA A 534 13.73 -10.64 13.16
CA ALA A 534 12.54 -11.43 13.46
C ALA A 534 11.38 -10.57 13.98
N ALA A 535 11.65 -9.66 14.92
CA ALA A 535 10.64 -8.73 15.46
C ALA A 535 10.02 -7.83 14.39
N ALA A 536 10.82 -7.38 13.41
CA ALA A 536 10.34 -6.55 12.31
C ALA A 536 9.53 -7.35 11.29
N ARG A 537 9.91 -8.60 11.00
CA ARG A 537 9.10 -9.51 10.17
C ARG A 537 7.75 -9.81 10.82
N ALA A 538 7.75 -10.10 12.12
CA ALA A 538 6.51 -10.27 12.88
C ALA A 538 5.67 -8.98 12.92
N GLU A 539 6.28 -7.80 12.92
CA GLU A 539 5.56 -6.53 12.79
C GLU A 539 4.92 -6.36 11.41
N CYS A 540 5.59 -6.74 10.31
CA CYS A 540 4.99 -6.74 8.97
C CYS A 540 3.72 -7.58 8.91
N TRP A 541 3.74 -8.78 9.51
CA TRP A 541 2.58 -9.65 9.61
C TRP A 541 1.45 -9.05 10.47
N ARG A 542 1.78 -8.45 11.62
CA ARG A 542 0.81 -7.73 12.46
C ARG A 542 0.17 -6.55 11.72
N LEU A 543 0.96 -5.81 10.95
CA LEU A 543 0.49 -4.72 10.11
C LEU A 543 -0.44 -5.21 9.01
N PHE A 544 -0.08 -6.30 8.33
CA PHE A 544 -0.92 -6.91 7.32
C PHE A 544 -2.26 -7.36 7.91
N ALA A 545 -2.25 -8.07 9.04
CA ALA A 545 -3.47 -8.49 9.72
C ALA A 545 -4.34 -7.30 10.17
N ALA A 546 -3.72 -6.22 10.63
CA ALA A 546 -4.45 -5.02 11.01
C ALA A 546 -4.99 -4.26 9.78
N TYR A 547 -4.26 -4.23 8.67
CA TYR A 547 -4.71 -3.64 7.41
C TYR A 547 -5.93 -4.38 6.86
N THR A 548 -5.88 -5.71 6.83
CA THR A 548 -7.00 -6.51 6.33
C THR A 548 -8.27 -6.34 7.17
N ARG A 549 -8.15 -5.98 8.45
CA ARG A 549 -9.28 -5.72 9.34
C ARG A 549 -9.75 -4.26 9.29
N ASP A 550 -8.83 -3.31 9.30
CA ASP A 550 -9.11 -1.90 9.57
C ASP A 550 -9.11 -1.02 8.30
N VAL A 551 -8.59 -1.50 7.16
CA VAL A 551 -8.45 -0.71 5.92
C VAL A 551 -9.14 -1.39 4.74
N LEU A 552 -8.99 -2.72 4.61
CA LEU A 552 -9.56 -3.46 3.48
C LEU A 552 -11.09 -3.28 3.31
N PRO A 553 -11.91 -3.24 4.39
CA PRO A 553 -13.36 -3.04 4.24
C PRO A 553 -13.76 -1.67 3.68
N LEU A 554 -12.89 -0.66 3.76
CA LEU A 554 -13.12 0.67 3.18
C LEU A 554 -12.90 0.68 1.65
N ARG A 555 -12.14 -0.28 1.12
CA ARG A 555 -11.71 -0.24 -0.28
C ARG A 555 -12.65 -0.98 -1.22
N ARG A 556 -12.89 -0.35 -2.38
CA ARG A 556 -13.52 -0.98 -3.55
C ARG A 556 -12.53 -1.48 -4.60
N ALA A 557 -11.21 -1.40 -4.38
CA ALA A 557 -10.21 -1.70 -5.41
C ALA A 557 -8.85 -2.20 -4.89
N ARG A 558 -8.16 -2.94 -5.78
CA ARG A 558 -6.82 -3.60 -5.74
C ARG A 558 -6.39 -4.23 -4.42
N LEU A 559 -6.07 -5.53 -4.49
CA LEU A 559 -5.50 -6.30 -3.39
C LEU A 559 -4.11 -5.76 -3.04
N PRO A 560 -3.76 -5.71 -1.73
CA PRO A 560 -2.41 -5.37 -1.30
C PRO A 560 -1.42 -6.49 -1.64
N CYS A 561 -0.13 -6.15 -1.68
CA CYS A 561 0.98 -7.08 -1.64
C CYS A 561 0.83 -7.95 -0.38
N SER A 562 0.63 -9.24 -0.59
CA SER A 562 0.43 -10.19 0.50
C SER A 562 1.79 -10.70 0.98
N PRO A 563 2.17 -10.57 2.26
CA PRO A 563 3.46 -11.04 2.77
C PRO A 563 3.69 -12.55 2.63
N VAL A 564 2.65 -13.30 2.24
CA VAL A 564 2.66 -14.74 1.95
C VAL A 564 3.70 -15.13 0.91
N HIS A 565 4.03 -14.27 -0.07
CA HIS A 565 5.07 -14.57 -1.06
C HIS A 565 6.49 -14.69 -0.49
N HIS A 566 6.69 -14.30 0.78
CA HIS A 566 7.96 -14.49 1.49
C HIS A 566 7.95 -15.70 2.43
N LEU A 567 6.85 -16.45 2.51
CA LEU A 567 6.83 -17.72 3.23
C LEU A 567 7.68 -18.74 2.48
N GLN A 568 8.50 -19.46 3.24
CA GLN A 568 9.33 -20.52 2.67
C GLN A 568 8.48 -21.76 2.52
N ASP A 569 8.70 -22.53 1.47
CA ASP A 569 8.11 -23.85 1.35
C ASP A 569 8.54 -24.72 2.55
N PRO A 570 7.60 -25.17 3.42
CA PRO A 570 7.96 -25.79 4.69
C PRO A 570 8.49 -27.23 4.60
N GLY A 571 8.68 -27.76 3.39
CA GLY A 571 9.04 -29.18 3.23
C GLY A 571 7.82 -30.10 3.27
N VAL A 572 8.06 -31.40 3.05
CA VAL A 572 7.01 -32.42 3.21
C VAL A 572 6.65 -32.51 4.69
N MET A 573 5.36 -32.44 5.00
CA MET A 573 4.85 -32.53 6.37
C MET A 573 3.86 -33.68 6.47
N LEU A 574 4.18 -34.65 7.32
CA LEU A 574 3.41 -35.87 7.52
C LEU A 574 2.76 -35.86 8.91
N PRO A 575 1.44 -36.12 9.00
CA PRO A 575 0.78 -36.27 10.29
C PRO A 575 1.43 -37.39 11.12
N GLY A 576 1.83 -37.10 12.37
CA GLY A 576 2.45 -38.07 13.28
C GLY A 576 3.95 -38.34 13.05
N ALA A 577 4.56 -37.77 12.01
CA ALA A 577 6.01 -37.86 11.81
C ALA A 577 6.79 -36.98 12.81
N PRO A 578 8.08 -37.27 13.05
CA PRO A 578 8.95 -36.37 13.80
C PRO A 578 9.15 -35.07 13.01
N LEU A 579 8.43 -34.01 13.42
CA LEU A 579 8.61 -32.66 12.91
C LEU A 579 9.63 -31.91 13.77
N PRO A 580 10.33 -30.89 13.21
CA PRO A 580 11.16 -29.99 13.99
C PRO A 580 10.42 -29.39 15.20
N ALA A 581 11.14 -29.08 16.28
CA ALA A 581 10.53 -28.47 17.46
C ALA A 581 10.04 -27.03 17.22
N SER A 582 10.61 -26.35 16.23
CA SER A 582 10.27 -24.98 15.83
C SER A 582 9.88 -24.94 14.35
N PRO A 583 8.88 -24.12 13.96
CA PRO A 583 8.55 -23.94 12.56
C PRO A 583 9.70 -23.28 11.79
N PRO A 584 9.71 -23.36 10.45
CA PRO A 584 10.67 -22.62 9.65
C PRO A 584 10.63 -21.11 9.99
N PRO A 585 11.76 -20.37 9.94
CA PRO A 585 11.83 -19.02 10.48
C PRO A 585 10.78 -18.04 9.94
N SER A 586 10.48 -18.07 8.63
CA SER A 586 9.47 -17.19 8.03
C SER A 586 8.05 -17.49 8.54
N TRP A 587 7.76 -18.76 8.85
CA TRP A 587 6.51 -19.20 9.45
C TRP A 587 6.44 -18.88 10.95
N ALA A 588 7.55 -18.99 11.67
CA ALA A 588 7.62 -18.55 13.07
C ALA A 588 7.22 -17.07 13.21
N ASP A 589 7.81 -16.22 12.35
CA ASP A 589 7.50 -14.79 12.32
C ASP A 589 6.04 -14.51 11.92
N ALA A 590 5.48 -15.30 11.00
CA ALA A 590 4.07 -15.19 10.58
C ALA A 590 3.09 -15.58 11.70
N LEU A 591 3.36 -16.69 12.39
CA LEU A 591 2.53 -17.15 13.51
C LEU A 591 2.57 -16.17 14.68
N VAL A 592 3.76 -15.69 15.07
CA VAL A 592 3.92 -14.62 16.07
C VAL A 592 3.25 -13.33 15.60
N GLY A 593 3.24 -13.09 14.29
CA GLY A 593 2.57 -11.98 13.64
C GLY A 593 1.04 -12.03 13.64
N GLY A 594 0.43 -13.14 14.07
CA GLY A 594 -1.01 -13.33 14.05
C GLY A 594 -1.57 -13.71 12.67
N TRP A 595 -0.77 -14.34 11.82
CA TRP A 595 -1.22 -14.78 10.49
C TRP A 595 -2.38 -15.77 10.55
N LEU A 596 -2.33 -16.76 11.43
CA LEU A 596 -3.36 -17.79 11.55
C LEU A 596 -4.77 -17.20 11.87
N PRO A 597 -4.96 -16.40 12.94
CA PRO A 597 -6.27 -15.79 13.20
C PRO A 597 -6.67 -14.76 12.13
N CYS A 598 -5.71 -14.13 11.43
CA CYS A 598 -6.01 -13.29 10.29
C CYS A 598 -6.61 -14.10 9.13
N LEU A 599 -6.00 -15.24 8.79
CA LEU A 599 -6.46 -16.11 7.72
C LEU A 599 -7.84 -16.71 8.02
N GLU A 600 -8.06 -17.22 9.24
CA GLU A 600 -9.38 -17.70 9.67
C GLU A 600 -10.44 -16.61 9.51
N ARG A 601 -10.17 -15.39 9.96
CA ARG A 601 -11.10 -14.26 9.81
C ARG A 601 -11.39 -13.97 8.35
N LEU A 602 -10.37 -13.91 7.50
CA LEU A 602 -10.54 -13.66 6.06
C LEU A 602 -11.39 -14.74 5.38
N LEU A 603 -11.19 -16.01 5.75
CA LEU A 603 -12.00 -17.12 5.27
C LEU A 603 -13.45 -17.02 5.75
N ARG A 604 -13.66 -16.70 7.03
CA ARG A 604 -14.99 -16.51 7.60
C ARG A 604 -15.75 -15.36 6.94
N CYS A 605 -15.10 -14.20 6.77
CA CYS A 605 -15.70 -13.07 6.05
C CYS A 605 -15.91 -13.38 4.56
N GLY A 606 -15.02 -14.15 3.94
CA GLY A 606 -15.20 -14.65 2.58
C GLY A 606 -16.36 -15.66 2.45
N GLY A 607 -16.77 -16.32 3.52
CA GLY A 607 -18.00 -17.11 3.55
C GLY A 607 -19.27 -16.26 3.58
N GLU A 608 -19.20 -15.08 4.19
CA GLU A 608 -20.29 -14.12 4.25
C GLU A 608 -20.42 -13.32 2.95
N ASP A 609 -19.28 -12.94 2.34
CA ASP A 609 -19.20 -12.29 1.02
C ASP A 609 -18.18 -13.01 0.12
N PRO A 610 -18.60 -14.03 -0.64
CA PRO A 610 -17.71 -14.83 -1.46
C PRO A 610 -17.16 -14.09 -2.69
N ALA A 611 -17.74 -12.94 -3.06
CA ALA A 611 -17.21 -12.04 -4.10
C ALA A 611 -16.31 -10.93 -3.53
N GLY A 612 -16.25 -10.81 -2.20
CA GLY A 612 -15.51 -9.79 -1.49
C GLY A 612 -14.00 -9.91 -1.64
N LEU A 613 -13.30 -8.79 -1.44
CA LEU A 613 -11.83 -8.74 -1.47
C LEU A 613 -11.19 -9.65 -0.42
N GLU A 614 -11.88 -9.92 0.69
CA GLU A 614 -11.39 -10.81 1.75
C GLU A 614 -11.33 -12.27 1.30
N ALA A 615 -12.34 -12.74 0.55
CA ALA A 615 -12.33 -14.08 -0.06
C ALA A 615 -11.16 -14.22 -1.04
N ILE A 616 -10.98 -13.23 -1.92
CA ILE A 616 -9.89 -13.23 -2.91
C ILE A 616 -8.51 -13.22 -2.22
N LEU A 617 -8.37 -12.43 -1.15
CA LEU A 617 -7.11 -12.36 -0.40
C LEU A 617 -6.83 -13.66 0.36
N ALA A 618 -7.84 -14.26 1.00
CA ALA A 618 -7.71 -15.55 1.68
C ALA A 618 -7.26 -16.63 0.69
N LEU A 619 -7.88 -16.66 -0.49
CA LEU A 619 -7.54 -17.59 -1.56
C LEU A 619 -6.10 -17.42 -2.02
N ASN A 620 -5.70 -16.21 -2.42
CA ASN A 620 -4.34 -15.94 -2.88
C ASN A 620 -3.29 -16.29 -1.82
N SER A 621 -3.67 -16.24 -0.55
CA SER A 621 -2.81 -16.59 0.56
C SER A 621 -2.67 -18.10 0.82
N LEU A 622 -3.65 -18.90 0.40
CA LEU A 622 -3.66 -20.36 0.53
C LEU A 622 -3.13 -21.06 -0.73
N ALA A 623 -3.52 -20.55 -1.90
CA ALA A 623 -3.42 -21.25 -3.16
C ALA A 623 -2.25 -20.80 -4.04
N PHE A 624 -1.25 -20.09 -3.46
CA PHE A 624 -0.10 -19.46 -4.13
C PHE A 624 0.07 -19.93 -5.58
N CYS A 625 -0.61 -19.25 -6.51
CA CYS A 625 -0.76 -19.72 -7.88
C CYS A 625 0.59 -19.57 -8.60
N VAL A 626 1.53 -20.48 -8.34
CA VAL A 626 2.65 -20.70 -9.24
C VAL A 626 2.05 -21.37 -10.47
N PRO A 627 2.17 -20.79 -11.68
CA PRO A 627 1.53 -21.31 -12.90
C PRO A 627 1.92 -22.74 -13.31
N ALA A 628 2.77 -23.43 -12.54
CA ALA A 628 3.39 -24.71 -12.89
C ALA A 628 3.20 -25.83 -11.84
N VAL A 629 2.64 -25.56 -10.66
CA VAL A 629 2.48 -26.58 -9.60
C VAL A 629 1.00 -26.87 -9.38
N GLN A 630 0.62 -28.15 -9.32
CA GLN A 630 -0.75 -28.51 -8.92
C GLN A 630 -1.06 -27.86 -7.55
N PRO A 631 -2.19 -27.16 -7.38
CA PRO A 631 -2.48 -26.38 -6.18
C PRO A 631 -2.56 -27.23 -4.89
N GLY A 632 -2.79 -28.53 -4.99
CA GLY A 632 -2.96 -29.46 -3.87
C GLY A 632 -1.77 -29.54 -2.89
N PRO A 633 -0.59 -30.02 -3.30
CA PRO A 633 0.54 -30.24 -2.40
C PRO A 633 1.02 -28.98 -1.69
N LEU A 634 1.06 -27.83 -2.37
CA LEU A 634 1.48 -26.57 -1.76
C LEU A 634 0.45 -26.08 -0.75
N THR A 635 -0.84 -26.08 -1.09
CA THR A 635 -1.92 -25.69 -0.17
C THR A 635 -1.90 -26.53 1.10
N TRP A 636 -1.74 -27.85 0.97
CA TRP A 636 -1.59 -28.77 2.10
C TRP A 636 -0.39 -28.39 2.97
N ARG A 637 0.79 -28.19 2.37
CA ARG A 637 2.02 -27.89 3.13
C ARG A 637 1.90 -26.59 3.92
N HIS A 638 1.28 -25.56 3.34
CA HIS A 638 1.01 -24.30 4.04
C HIS A 638 0.03 -24.50 5.21
N LEU A 639 -1.06 -25.22 4.97
CA LEU A 639 -2.04 -25.52 6.02
C LEU A 639 -1.44 -26.39 7.12
N ALA A 640 -0.65 -27.40 6.78
CA ALA A 640 0.01 -28.31 7.70
C ALA A 640 0.92 -27.57 8.69
N VAL A 641 1.67 -26.55 8.25
CA VAL A 641 2.46 -25.72 9.18
C VAL A 641 1.57 -24.98 10.17
N LEU A 642 0.48 -24.37 9.69
CA LEU A 642 -0.45 -23.64 10.55
C LEU A 642 -1.08 -24.56 11.58
N LEU A 643 -1.44 -25.78 11.19
CA LEU A 643 -2.04 -26.79 12.08
C LEU A 643 -1.01 -27.39 13.04
N ALA A 644 0.23 -27.61 12.61
CA ALA A 644 1.27 -28.24 13.42
C ALA A 644 1.89 -27.31 14.47
N TYR A 645 2.07 -26.03 14.12
CA TYR A 645 2.82 -25.06 14.94
C TYR A 645 1.99 -23.87 15.42
N GLY A 646 0.75 -23.71 14.95
CA GLY A 646 -0.18 -22.70 15.44
C GLY A 646 -0.65 -22.97 16.87
N GLU A 647 -1.27 -21.96 17.49
CA GLU A 647 -1.93 -22.17 18.78
C GLU A 647 -3.11 -23.15 18.59
N PRO A 648 -3.27 -24.18 19.45
CA PRO A 648 -4.24 -25.25 19.23
C PRO A 648 -5.69 -24.79 19.03
N CYS A 649 -6.17 -23.82 19.83
CA CYS A 649 -7.55 -23.32 19.68
C CYS A 649 -7.72 -22.56 18.37
N GLN A 650 -6.73 -21.78 17.95
CA GLN A 650 -6.73 -21.08 16.67
C GLN A 650 -6.69 -22.05 15.48
N ALA A 651 -5.86 -23.09 15.53
CA ALA A 651 -5.80 -24.13 14.51
C ALA A 651 -7.15 -24.87 14.38
N ALA A 652 -7.78 -25.22 15.51
CA ALA A 652 -9.10 -25.82 15.51
C ALA A 652 -10.17 -24.86 14.93
N ALA A 653 -10.11 -23.56 15.24
CA ALA A 653 -11.00 -22.57 14.68
C ALA A 653 -10.86 -22.44 13.15
N LEU A 654 -9.63 -22.56 12.62
CA LEU A 654 -9.38 -22.59 11.17
C LEU A 654 -10.02 -23.84 10.53
N VAL A 655 -9.86 -25.01 11.15
CA VAL A 655 -10.47 -26.27 10.68
C VAL A 655 -12.00 -26.16 10.67
N ALA A 656 -12.59 -25.67 11.75
CA ALA A 656 -14.03 -25.47 11.85
C ALA A 656 -14.56 -24.45 10.83
N THR A 657 -13.80 -23.39 10.55
CA THR A 657 -14.19 -22.37 9.57
C THR A 657 -14.20 -22.95 8.15
N LEU A 658 -13.17 -23.72 7.77
CA LEU A 658 -13.15 -24.43 6.50
C LEU A 658 -14.30 -25.44 6.38
N GLY A 659 -14.63 -26.15 7.47
CA GLY A 659 -15.81 -27.04 7.52
C GLY A 659 -17.12 -26.28 7.29
N LYS A 660 -17.32 -25.16 7.98
CA LYS A 660 -18.50 -24.30 7.79
C LYS A 660 -18.61 -23.76 6.36
N LEU A 661 -17.48 -23.38 5.75
CA LEU A 661 -17.45 -22.95 4.36
C LEU A 661 -17.89 -24.06 3.42
N LEU A 662 -17.39 -25.29 3.60
CA LEU A 662 -17.84 -26.46 2.84
C LEU A 662 -19.34 -26.71 2.98
N HIS A 663 -19.89 -26.53 4.16
CA HIS A 663 -21.33 -26.67 4.41
C HIS A 663 -22.17 -25.59 3.71
N ALA A 664 -21.62 -24.39 3.53
CA ALA A 664 -22.30 -23.26 2.91
C ALA A 664 -22.22 -23.25 1.38
N VAL A 665 -21.38 -24.10 0.75
CA VAL A 665 -21.25 -24.15 -0.71
C VAL A 665 -22.53 -24.64 -1.35
N ASP A 666 -23.11 -23.82 -2.22
CA ASP A 666 -24.13 -24.28 -3.15
C ASP A 666 -23.47 -25.00 -4.34
N THR A 667 -23.95 -26.20 -4.63
CA THR A 667 -23.56 -27.02 -5.78
C THR A 667 -23.74 -26.29 -7.11
N SER A 668 -24.69 -25.37 -7.22
CA SER A 668 -24.89 -24.55 -8.42
C SER A 668 -23.72 -23.59 -8.69
N ALA A 669 -23.09 -23.08 -7.62
CA ALA A 669 -21.98 -22.13 -7.72
C ALA A 669 -20.66 -22.81 -8.15
N LEU A 670 -20.50 -24.11 -7.88
CA LEU A 670 -19.33 -24.89 -8.27
C LEU A 670 -19.23 -25.11 -9.80
N VAL A 671 -20.36 -25.10 -10.51
CA VAL A 671 -20.47 -25.42 -11.95
C VAL A 671 -20.12 -24.24 -12.87
N GLU A 672 -20.03 -23.01 -12.33
CA GLU A 672 -19.70 -21.80 -13.11
C GLU A 672 -18.30 -21.25 -12.74
N PRO A 673 -17.20 -21.92 -13.16
CA PRO A 673 -15.84 -21.64 -12.70
C PRO A 673 -15.28 -20.28 -13.13
N THR A 674 -15.95 -19.57 -14.04
CA THR A 674 -15.39 -18.37 -14.67
C THR A 674 -15.59 -17.08 -13.87
N ARG A 675 -16.37 -17.07 -12.77
CA ARG A 675 -16.74 -15.79 -12.12
C ARG A 675 -16.76 -15.72 -10.59
N THR A 676 -16.68 -16.81 -9.83
CA THR A 676 -16.95 -16.76 -8.38
C THR A 676 -15.74 -17.19 -7.54
N CYS A 677 -15.06 -16.21 -6.96
CA CYS A 677 -13.95 -16.43 -6.01
C CYS A 677 -14.38 -17.24 -4.78
N GLY A 678 -15.67 -17.24 -4.46
CA GLY A 678 -16.29 -17.95 -3.35
C GLY A 678 -16.17 -19.46 -3.37
N CYS A 679 -16.30 -20.08 -4.54
CA CYS A 679 -16.19 -21.54 -4.69
C CYS A 679 -14.77 -22.04 -4.41
N ILE A 680 -13.78 -21.14 -4.52
CA ILE A 680 -12.36 -21.48 -4.45
C ILE A 680 -11.86 -21.48 -3.00
N ALA A 681 -12.41 -20.65 -2.11
CA ALA A 681 -12.10 -20.72 -0.68
C ALA A 681 -12.55 -22.06 -0.07
N ALA A 682 -13.71 -22.57 -0.48
CA ALA A 682 -14.16 -23.91 -0.10
C ALA A 682 -13.35 -25.02 -0.78
N ALA A 683 -12.74 -24.77 -1.94
CA ALA A 683 -11.83 -25.70 -2.61
C ALA A 683 -10.50 -25.91 -1.86
N ALA A 684 -10.14 -25.03 -0.92
CA ALA A 684 -8.93 -25.20 -0.12
C ALA A 684 -8.95 -26.48 0.73
N ALA A 685 -10.10 -26.85 1.30
CA ALA A 685 -10.26 -28.06 2.10
C ALA A 685 -10.07 -29.38 1.31
N PRO A 686 -10.73 -29.60 0.14
CA PRO A 686 -10.48 -30.78 -0.68
C PRO A 686 -9.05 -30.82 -1.22
N TRP A 687 -8.44 -29.67 -1.57
CA TRP A 687 -7.03 -29.63 -1.96
C TRP A 687 -6.07 -30.00 -0.83
N ALA A 688 -6.34 -29.51 0.38
CA ALA A 688 -5.56 -29.85 1.56
C ALA A 688 -5.67 -31.35 1.90
N LEU A 689 -6.88 -31.92 1.87
CA LEU A 689 -7.09 -33.36 2.11
C LEU A 689 -6.41 -34.23 1.06
N ARG A 690 -6.49 -33.83 -0.22
CA ARG A 690 -5.81 -34.53 -1.31
C ARG A 690 -4.29 -34.48 -1.11
N GLY A 691 -3.73 -33.30 -0.82
CA GLY A 691 -2.30 -33.16 -0.57
C GLY A 691 -1.82 -33.94 0.67
N ALA A 692 -2.66 -34.08 1.70
CA ALA A 692 -2.36 -34.90 2.87
C ALA A 692 -2.26 -36.40 2.53
N ILE A 693 -3.17 -36.91 1.70
CA ILE A 693 -3.13 -38.29 1.19
C ILE A 693 -1.89 -38.50 0.33
N GLU A 694 -1.65 -37.61 -0.65
CA GLU A 694 -0.49 -37.72 -1.54
C GLU A 694 0.84 -37.70 -0.76
N ALA A 695 0.92 -36.89 0.29
CA ALA A 695 2.07 -36.90 1.19
C ALA A 695 2.19 -38.25 1.93
N TRP A 696 1.09 -38.78 2.47
CA TRP A 696 1.07 -40.07 3.13
C TRP A 696 1.50 -41.20 2.18
N GLU A 697 0.90 -41.29 0.99
CA GLU A 697 1.21 -42.30 -0.02
C GLU A 697 2.68 -42.23 -0.46
N ALA A 698 3.22 -41.03 -0.70
CA ALA A 698 4.64 -40.85 -1.02
C ALA A 698 5.56 -41.35 0.11
N ALA A 699 5.17 -41.15 1.37
CA ALA A 699 5.92 -41.63 2.53
C ALA A 699 5.82 -43.15 2.71
N SER A 700 4.62 -43.72 2.54
CA SER A 700 4.39 -45.16 2.61
C SER A 700 5.12 -45.90 1.49
N GLY A 701 5.13 -45.38 0.27
CA GLY A 701 5.86 -45.96 -0.86
C GLY A 701 7.38 -45.96 -0.66
N ALA A 702 7.93 -44.93 0.01
CA ALA A 702 9.34 -44.89 0.41
C ALA A 702 9.66 -45.84 1.58
N ALA A 703 8.73 -46.01 2.53
CA ALA A 703 8.89 -46.87 3.70
C ALA A 703 8.80 -48.38 3.40
N VAL A 704 8.25 -48.78 2.25
CA VAL A 704 8.32 -50.20 1.79
C VAL A 704 9.77 -50.64 1.52
N SER A 705 10.73 -49.70 1.42
CA SER A 705 12.16 -49.99 1.29
C SER A 705 12.92 -50.11 2.63
N GLU A 706 12.36 -49.65 3.76
CA GLU A 706 12.96 -49.78 5.09
C GLU A 706 11.95 -50.24 6.15
N ALA A 707 12.06 -51.54 6.48
CA ALA A 707 11.44 -52.30 7.55
C ALA A 707 10.54 -51.55 8.56
N LEU A 708 9.23 -51.79 8.39
CA LEU A 708 8.08 -51.23 9.12
C LEU A 708 7.95 -51.63 10.62
N THR A 709 9.02 -51.98 11.33
CA THR A 709 8.91 -52.49 12.72
C THR A 709 10.05 -52.07 13.67
N ALA A 710 10.72 -50.94 13.42
CA ALA A 710 11.48 -50.27 14.48
C ALA A 710 10.61 -49.18 15.11
N ALA A 711 10.47 -49.20 16.44
CA ALA A 711 9.65 -48.29 17.24
C ALA A 711 9.51 -46.90 16.62
N LEU A 712 8.28 -46.50 16.26
CA LEU A 712 7.96 -45.15 15.78
C LEU A 712 8.72 -44.15 16.68
N PRO A 713 9.64 -43.35 16.13
CA PRO A 713 10.42 -42.41 16.92
C PRO A 713 9.45 -41.52 17.71
N ALA A 714 9.79 -41.23 18.97
CA ALA A 714 8.96 -40.45 19.88
C ALA A 714 8.39 -39.22 19.15
N GLN A 715 7.06 -39.21 18.97
CA GLN A 715 6.41 -38.19 18.14
C GLN A 715 6.73 -36.80 18.71
N SER A 716 7.15 -35.88 17.83
CA SER A 716 7.29 -34.47 18.21
C SER A 716 5.94 -33.89 18.66
N ALA A 717 5.95 -32.85 19.50
CA ALA A 717 4.71 -32.18 19.90
C ALA A 717 3.94 -31.61 18.70
N ALA A 718 4.66 -30.99 17.74
CA ALA A 718 4.10 -30.48 16.50
C ALA A 718 3.51 -31.60 15.62
N GLY A 719 4.20 -32.75 15.52
CA GLY A 719 3.72 -33.92 14.79
C GLY A 719 2.43 -34.52 15.38
N ARG A 720 2.33 -34.56 16.72
CA ARG A 720 1.10 -34.94 17.44
C ARG A 720 -0.04 -33.95 17.18
N GLN A 721 0.23 -32.65 17.29
CA GLN A 721 -0.78 -31.63 17.05
C GLN A 721 -1.29 -31.70 15.61
N LEU A 722 -0.41 -31.85 14.62
CA LEU A 722 -0.80 -32.02 13.22
C LEU A 722 -1.70 -33.25 13.05
N ALA A 723 -1.34 -34.39 13.64
CA ALA A 723 -2.17 -35.60 13.58
C ALA A 723 -3.57 -35.36 14.16
N LEU A 724 -3.66 -34.70 15.33
CA LEU A 724 -4.94 -34.35 15.94
C LEU A 724 -5.78 -33.42 15.06
N MET A 725 -5.19 -32.35 14.53
CA MET A 725 -5.91 -31.39 13.68
C MET A 725 -6.36 -32.00 12.35
N VAL A 726 -5.60 -32.95 11.82
CA VAL A 726 -5.96 -33.69 10.59
C VAL A 726 -7.08 -34.67 10.85
N SER A 727 -7.08 -35.35 11.99
CA SER A 727 -8.21 -36.18 12.42
C SER A 727 -9.47 -35.32 12.60
N CYS A 728 -9.37 -34.16 13.25
CA CYS A 728 -10.49 -33.21 13.35
C CYS A 728 -10.97 -32.73 11.98
N ALA A 729 -10.04 -32.38 11.08
CA ALA A 729 -10.36 -31.95 9.73
C ALA A 729 -11.05 -33.05 8.91
N ALA A 730 -10.62 -34.31 9.03
CA ALA A 730 -11.28 -35.43 8.38
C ALA A 730 -12.74 -35.58 8.85
N CYS A 731 -13.00 -35.46 10.16
CA CYS A 731 -14.36 -35.50 10.70
C CYS A 731 -15.23 -34.33 10.21
N GLU A 732 -14.69 -33.11 10.20
CA GLU A 732 -15.45 -31.90 9.84
C GLU A 732 -15.65 -31.75 8.32
N TRP A 733 -14.70 -32.20 7.49
CA TRP A 733 -14.69 -31.90 6.05
C TRP A 733 -15.18 -33.05 5.17
N LEU A 734 -14.98 -34.32 5.55
CA LEU A 734 -15.36 -35.44 4.69
C LEU A 734 -16.88 -35.59 4.50
N PRO A 735 -17.74 -35.46 5.54
CA PRO A 735 -19.19 -35.54 5.34
C PRO A 735 -19.75 -34.48 4.38
N PRO A 736 -19.44 -33.17 4.50
CA PRO A 736 -19.93 -32.19 3.52
C PRO A 736 -19.33 -32.41 2.12
N LEU A 737 -18.06 -32.82 2.01
CA LEU A 737 -17.46 -33.15 0.72
C LEU A 737 -18.14 -34.33 0.03
N ALA A 738 -18.44 -35.39 0.76
CA ALA A 738 -19.15 -36.56 0.22
C ALA A 738 -20.55 -36.18 -0.28
N ARG A 739 -21.28 -35.33 0.45
CA ARG A 739 -22.58 -34.81 0.01
C ARG A 739 -22.47 -33.94 -1.24
N LEU A 740 -21.47 -33.05 -1.30
CA LEU A 740 -21.22 -32.22 -2.49
C LEU A 740 -20.85 -33.09 -3.70
N ALA A 741 -19.99 -34.09 -3.51
CA ALA A 741 -19.62 -35.05 -4.56
C ALA A 741 -20.84 -35.82 -5.06
N MET A 742 -21.68 -36.36 -4.17
CA MET A 742 -22.92 -37.06 -4.54
C MET A 742 -23.86 -36.18 -5.37
N ARG A 743 -24.10 -34.94 -4.93
CA ARG A 743 -24.95 -33.99 -5.66
C ARG A 743 -24.35 -33.59 -7.01
N ALA A 744 -23.03 -33.52 -7.12
CA ALA A 744 -22.35 -33.23 -8.39
C ALA A 744 -22.40 -34.41 -9.38
N ILE A 745 -22.58 -35.65 -8.89
CA ILE A 745 -22.72 -36.87 -9.70
C ILE A 745 -24.18 -37.08 -10.19
N GLU A 746 -25.17 -36.60 -9.43
CA GLU A 746 -26.60 -36.77 -9.73
C GLU A 746 -27.03 -36.25 -11.13
N PRO A 747 -26.65 -35.04 -11.59
CA PRO A 747 -27.03 -34.56 -12.93
C PRO A 747 -26.34 -35.33 -14.06
N THR A 748 -25.10 -35.79 -13.86
CA THR A 748 -24.32 -36.54 -14.86
C THR A 748 -24.92 -37.92 -15.13
N THR A 749 -25.52 -38.55 -14.10
CA THR A 749 -26.15 -39.87 -14.24
C THR A 749 -27.51 -39.81 -14.94
N LEU A 750 -28.31 -38.77 -14.72
CA LEU A 750 -29.62 -38.62 -15.38
C LEU A 750 -29.51 -38.42 -16.91
N CYS A 751 -28.47 -37.75 -17.39
CA CYS A 751 -28.20 -37.61 -18.82
C CYS A 751 -27.71 -38.90 -19.48
N SER A 752 -27.08 -39.81 -18.73
CA SER A 752 -26.56 -41.09 -19.22
C SER A 752 -27.65 -42.16 -19.38
N VAL A 753 -28.69 -42.15 -18.54
CA VAL A 753 -29.77 -43.16 -18.57
C VAL A 753 -30.86 -42.79 -19.60
N GLY A 754 -31.02 -41.51 -19.92
CA GLY A 754 -31.93 -41.04 -20.96
C GLY A 754 -31.36 -41.24 -22.37
N GLY A 755 -31.36 -42.46 -22.90
CA GLY A 755 -30.92 -42.82 -24.26
C GLY A 755 -31.76 -42.22 -25.41
N GLN A 756 -32.18 -40.95 -25.32
CA GLN A 756 -32.97 -40.28 -26.34
C GLN A 756 -32.11 -39.23 -27.07
N LEU A 757 -31.57 -39.65 -28.21
CA LEU A 757 -30.97 -38.82 -29.25
C LEU A 757 -31.90 -37.67 -29.65
N ARG A 758 -31.87 -36.56 -28.93
CA ARG A 758 -32.25 -35.25 -29.47
C ARG A 758 -30.99 -34.43 -29.55
N SER A 759 -30.59 -34.11 -30.76
CA SER A 759 -29.49 -33.23 -31.13
C SER A 759 -29.52 -31.93 -30.34
N ILE A 760 -28.70 -31.85 -29.29
CA ILE A 760 -28.41 -30.64 -28.52
C ILE A 760 -27.30 -29.87 -29.24
N PRO A 761 -27.36 -28.52 -29.32
CA PRO A 761 -26.37 -27.71 -30.02
C PRO A 761 -24.98 -27.78 -29.38
N ALA A 762 -23.93 -27.69 -30.22
CA ALA A 762 -22.49 -27.81 -29.92
C ALA A 762 -21.91 -26.87 -28.84
N ALA A 763 -22.73 -26.07 -28.15
CA ALA A 763 -22.32 -25.25 -27.00
C ALA A 763 -22.45 -26.00 -25.65
N ALA A 764 -23.13 -27.16 -25.61
CA ALA A 764 -23.33 -27.96 -24.40
C ALA A 764 -22.14 -28.87 -24.04
N ASP A 765 -21.26 -29.18 -25.00
CA ASP A 765 -20.14 -30.10 -24.77
C ASP A 765 -19.10 -29.52 -23.81
N ALA A 766 -18.90 -28.19 -23.81
CA ALA A 766 -17.94 -27.54 -22.92
C ALA A 766 -18.38 -27.59 -21.45
N SER A 767 -19.68 -27.40 -21.16
CA SER A 767 -20.19 -27.40 -19.78
C SER A 767 -20.25 -28.80 -19.17
N GLN A 768 -20.42 -29.84 -19.98
CA GLN A 768 -20.44 -31.23 -19.50
C GLN A 768 -19.05 -31.72 -19.08
N TYR A 769 -18.00 -31.37 -19.82
CA TYR A 769 -16.61 -31.65 -19.44
C TYR A 769 -16.22 -30.95 -18.12
N ASP A 770 -16.67 -29.71 -17.92
CA ASP A 770 -16.43 -28.97 -16.66
C ASP A 770 -17.10 -29.64 -15.47
N ALA A 771 -18.36 -30.10 -15.61
CA ALA A 771 -19.09 -30.78 -14.54
C ALA A 771 -18.42 -32.09 -14.09
N VAL A 772 -17.93 -32.91 -15.03
CA VAL A 772 -17.18 -34.15 -14.71
C VAL A 772 -15.87 -33.83 -13.99
N GLY A 773 -15.16 -32.78 -14.43
CA GLY A 773 -13.93 -32.33 -13.78
C GLY A 773 -14.14 -31.89 -12.34
N ILE A 774 -15.22 -31.15 -12.07
CA ILE A 774 -15.61 -30.73 -10.71
C ILE A 774 -15.95 -31.93 -9.83
N SER A 775 -16.80 -32.85 -10.33
CA SER A 775 -17.17 -34.07 -9.62
C SER A 775 -15.95 -34.93 -9.29
N ALA A 776 -15.03 -35.12 -10.23
CA ALA A 776 -13.77 -35.83 -10.00
C ALA A 776 -12.90 -35.14 -8.95
N THR A 777 -12.84 -33.80 -8.96
CA THR A 777 -12.04 -33.01 -8.00
C THR A 777 -12.56 -33.14 -6.57
N LEU A 778 -13.89 -33.20 -6.38
CA LEU A 778 -14.53 -33.39 -5.06
C LEU A 778 -14.45 -34.85 -4.59
N LEU A 779 -14.57 -35.80 -5.50
CA LEU A 779 -14.61 -37.23 -5.19
C LEU A 779 -13.23 -37.79 -4.83
N ARG A 780 -12.17 -37.35 -5.52
CA ARG A 780 -10.79 -37.84 -5.33
C ARG A 780 -10.29 -37.78 -3.87
N PRO A 781 -10.41 -36.65 -3.13
CA PRO A 781 -10.02 -36.63 -1.72
C PRO A 781 -10.85 -37.60 -0.88
N VAL A 782 -12.18 -37.67 -1.09
CA VAL A 782 -13.02 -38.58 -0.30
C VAL A 782 -12.59 -40.04 -0.51
N LEU A 783 -12.39 -40.46 -1.76
CA LEU A 783 -11.95 -41.82 -2.08
C LEU A 783 -10.57 -42.16 -1.50
N GLY A 784 -9.61 -41.24 -1.54
CA GLY A 784 -8.28 -41.47 -0.95
C GLY A 784 -8.30 -41.56 0.58
N TRP A 785 -9.29 -40.96 1.25
CA TRP A 785 -9.45 -41.04 2.71
C TRP A 785 -10.18 -42.31 3.16
N LEU A 786 -10.99 -42.96 2.32
CA LEU A 786 -11.73 -44.17 2.69
C LEU A 786 -10.82 -45.32 3.20
N PRO A 787 -9.70 -45.68 2.53
CA PRO A 787 -8.80 -46.72 3.03
C PRO A 787 -8.17 -46.37 4.37
N VAL A 788 -7.80 -45.09 4.56
CA VAL A 788 -7.20 -44.59 5.79
C VAL A 788 -8.19 -44.71 6.95
N LEU A 789 -9.45 -44.31 6.75
CA LEU A 789 -10.51 -44.43 7.74
C LEU A 789 -10.83 -45.90 8.04
N ALA A 790 -10.93 -46.75 7.01
CA ALA A 790 -11.18 -48.18 7.19
C ALA A 790 -10.09 -48.85 8.03
N GLN A 791 -8.81 -48.51 7.80
CA GLN A 791 -7.69 -48.99 8.60
C GLN A 791 -7.77 -48.52 10.06
N ARG A 792 -8.24 -47.30 10.32
CA ARG A 792 -8.44 -46.80 11.69
C ARG A 792 -9.58 -47.52 12.41
N CYS A 793 -10.68 -47.81 11.71
CA CYS A 793 -11.79 -48.59 12.25
C CYS A 793 -11.35 -50.01 12.64
N THR A 794 -10.51 -50.67 11.84
CA THR A 794 -10.02 -52.02 12.16
C THR A 794 -9.03 -52.02 13.33
N MET A 795 -8.13 -51.03 13.41
CA MET A 795 -7.19 -50.92 14.54
C MET A 795 -7.89 -50.62 15.87
N ALA A 796 -8.96 -49.81 15.86
CA ALA A 796 -9.76 -49.55 17.06
C ALA A 796 -10.44 -50.84 17.57
N ALA A 797 -11.03 -51.63 16.66
CA ALA A 797 -11.69 -52.89 17.00
C ALA A 797 -10.72 -53.95 17.57
N VAL A 798 -9.47 -53.99 17.07
CA VAL A 798 -8.44 -54.93 17.55
C VAL A 798 -7.86 -54.50 18.91
N GLY A 799 -7.70 -53.20 19.15
CA GLY A 799 -7.22 -52.68 20.44
C GLY A 799 -8.19 -52.93 21.60
N GLU A 800 -9.51 -52.81 21.35
CA GLU A 800 -10.56 -53.06 22.33
C GLU A 800 -10.61 -54.57 22.70
N ALA A 801 -10.37 -55.46 21.74
CA ALA A 801 -10.26 -56.90 21.98
C ALA A 801 -9.04 -57.29 22.83
N ALA A 802 -7.92 -56.57 22.71
CA ALA A 802 -6.71 -56.83 23.49
C ALA A 802 -6.83 -56.41 24.97
N THR A 803 -7.60 -55.35 25.27
CA THR A 803 -7.85 -54.91 26.66
C THR A 803 -8.82 -55.81 27.44
N VAL A 804 -9.64 -56.59 26.74
CA VAL A 804 -10.58 -57.54 27.36
C VAL A 804 -9.94 -58.92 27.60
N GLY A 805 -8.81 -59.23 26.96
CA GLY A 805 -8.12 -60.52 27.07
C GLY A 805 -7.00 -60.62 28.12
N GLY A 806 -6.78 -59.58 28.93
CA GLY A 806 -5.55 -59.42 29.70
C GLY A 806 -5.68 -59.45 31.23
N VAL A 807 -6.36 -60.43 31.84
CA VAL A 807 -6.10 -60.80 33.26
C VAL A 807 -6.31 -62.30 33.48
N ALA A 808 -5.21 -63.06 33.52
CA ALA A 808 -5.09 -64.26 34.35
C ALA A 808 -3.62 -64.49 34.74
N ALA A 809 -3.40 -64.60 36.06
CA ALA A 809 -2.20 -65.05 36.79
C ALA A 809 -1.05 -64.04 37.03
N ALA A 810 -1.05 -63.39 38.21
CA ALA A 810 -0.18 -63.76 39.33
C ALA A 810 -0.56 -62.97 40.61
N GLU A 811 -0.63 -63.70 41.73
CA GLU A 811 -1.09 -63.28 43.06
C GLU A 811 -0.14 -62.32 43.81
N GLY A 812 -0.71 -61.55 44.76
CA GLY A 812 0.02 -61.13 45.96
C GLY A 812 -0.44 -59.85 46.64
N GLY A 813 -1.32 -59.96 47.67
CA GLY A 813 -1.17 -59.14 48.89
C GLY A 813 -2.20 -58.05 49.23
N ALA A 814 -3.19 -58.45 50.03
CA ALA A 814 -3.71 -57.79 51.24
C ALA A 814 -4.44 -56.40 51.19
N GLY A 815 -5.75 -56.47 51.47
CA GLY A 815 -6.33 -55.78 52.65
C GLY A 815 -7.34 -54.65 52.39
N GLY A 816 -8.61 -54.88 52.75
CA GLY A 816 -9.56 -53.80 53.03
C GLY A 816 -11.03 -54.12 52.74
N THR A 817 -11.76 -54.56 53.77
CA THR A 817 -13.21 -54.85 53.78
C THR A 817 -14.08 -53.59 53.87
N GLY A 818 -15.18 -53.52 53.10
CA GLY A 818 -16.31 -52.59 53.32
C GLY A 818 -17.35 -52.63 52.19
N PRO A 819 -18.68 -52.56 52.47
CA PRO A 819 -19.68 -53.33 51.72
C PRO A 819 -20.43 -52.54 50.63
N ALA A 820 -21.11 -53.34 49.80
CA ALA A 820 -21.92 -52.99 48.64
C ALA A 820 -23.11 -52.05 48.92
N ASP A 821 -23.46 -51.26 47.92
CA ASP A 821 -24.85 -50.94 47.59
C ASP A 821 -25.02 -50.88 46.04
N PRO A 822 -26.05 -51.53 45.45
CA PRO A 822 -26.25 -51.58 44.01
C PRO A 822 -27.32 -50.57 43.56
N GLY A 823 -26.94 -49.65 42.67
CA GLY A 823 -27.87 -48.71 42.04
C GLY A 823 -27.42 -48.38 40.63
N GLY A 824 -27.89 -49.16 39.66
CA GLY A 824 -27.56 -48.99 38.25
C GLY A 824 -28.11 -47.70 37.64
N ARG A 825 -27.33 -47.11 36.75
CA ARG A 825 -27.84 -46.47 35.53
C ARG A 825 -26.77 -46.48 34.44
N ASP A 826 -26.96 -47.44 33.53
CA ASP A 826 -26.52 -47.50 32.14
C ASP A 826 -25.49 -46.46 31.69
N SER A 827 -24.23 -46.84 31.81
CA SER A 827 -23.10 -46.21 31.11
C SER A 827 -22.61 -47.16 30.03
N HIS A 828 -23.43 -47.39 29.00
CA HIS A 828 -22.98 -48.02 27.75
C HIS A 828 -22.83 -46.95 26.67
N GLY A 829 -21.67 -46.31 26.66
CA GLY A 829 -21.13 -45.60 25.51
C GLY A 829 -19.78 -46.22 25.17
N SER A 830 -19.78 -47.30 24.38
CA SER A 830 -18.57 -47.85 23.78
C SER A 830 -17.92 -46.75 22.92
N SER A 831 -16.71 -46.34 23.31
CA SER A 831 -15.93 -45.31 22.62
C SER A 831 -15.38 -45.78 21.26
N GLY A 832 -15.57 -47.05 20.88
CA GLY A 832 -15.09 -47.64 19.64
C GLY A 832 -15.92 -47.31 18.38
N GLY A 833 -17.15 -46.84 18.52
CA GLY A 833 -18.10 -46.66 17.41
C GLY A 833 -17.95 -45.38 16.57
N GLY A 834 -17.14 -44.41 16.98
CA GLY A 834 -17.13 -43.06 16.36
C GLY A 834 -16.66 -43.02 14.91
N TRP A 835 -15.58 -43.74 14.56
CA TRP A 835 -15.02 -43.72 13.20
C TRP A 835 -15.84 -44.55 12.21
N SER A 836 -16.43 -45.66 12.65
CA SER A 836 -17.34 -46.47 11.82
C SER A 836 -18.62 -45.70 11.50
N LEU A 837 -19.15 -44.95 12.47
CA LEU A 837 -20.32 -44.08 12.28
C LEU A 837 -20.03 -43.00 11.25
N LEU A 838 -18.91 -42.29 11.39
CA LEU A 838 -18.45 -41.28 10.43
C LEU A 838 -18.35 -41.85 9.01
N LEU A 839 -17.70 -43.01 8.85
CA LEU A 839 -17.45 -43.63 7.54
C LEU A 839 -18.73 -44.12 6.84
N LEU A 840 -19.59 -44.82 7.58
CA LEU A 840 -20.75 -45.48 7.00
C LEU A 840 -21.97 -44.56 6.92
N GLU A 841 -22.23 -43.76 7.95
CA GLU A 841 -23.45 -42.95 8.04
C GLU A 841 -23.24 -41.53 7.54
N GLU A 842 -22.20 -40.84 8.00
CA GLU A 842 -22.03 -39.42 7.67
C GLU A 842 -21.40 -39.19 6.28
N VAL A 843 -20.34 -39.95 5.97
CA VAL A 843 -19.69 -39.94 4.65
C VAL A 843 -20.50 -40.73 3.62
N GLY A 844 -21.24 -41.75 4.06
CA GLY A 844 -22.00 -42.61 3.14
C GLY A 844 -21.08 -43.32 2.14
N ALA A 845 -19.99 -43.93 2.62
CA ALA A 845 -18.97 -44.52 1.74
C ALA A 845 -19.54 -45.51 0.71
N VAL A 846 -20.51 -46.35 1.09
CA VAL A 846 -21.13 -47.35 0.20
C VAL A 846 -21.92 -46.69 -0.94
N PRO A 847 -22.92 -45.81 -0.69
CA PRO A 847 -23.64 -45.14 -1.78
C PRO A 847 -22.73 -44.24 -2.63
N LEU A 848 -21.72 -43.60 -2.02
CA LEU A 848 -20.74 -42.79 -2.75
C LEU A 848 -19.91 -43.61 -3.73
N LEU A 849 -19.40 -44.78 -3.31
CA LEU A 849 -18.66 -45.70 -4.18
C LEU A 849 -19.54 -46.22 -5.31
N GLY A 850 -20.81 -46.54 -5.03
CA GLY A 850 -21.77 -46.94 -6.05
C GLY A 850 -21.98 -45.85 -7.11
N ALA A 851 -22.22 -44.60 -6.68
CA ALA A 851 -22.39 -43.46 -7.58
C ALA A 851 -21.10 -43.16 -8.40
N ALA A 852 -19.94 -43.24 -7.76
CA ALA A 852 -18.64 -43.10 -8.43
C ALA A 852 -18.45 -44.14 -9.54
N LEU A 853 -18.71 -45.42 -9.24
CA LEU A 853 -18.60 -46.51 -10.22
C LEU A 853 -19.55 -46.30 -11.40
N HIS A 854 -20.79 -45.86 -11.15
CA HIS A 854 -21.74 -45.51 -12.22
C HIS A 854 -21.23 -44.37 -13.11
N MET A 855 -20.70 -43.31 -12.52
CA MET A 855 -20.12 -42.17 -13.24
C MET A 855 -18.95 -42.61 -14.15
N PHE A 856 -18.08 -43.51 -13.68
CA PHE A 856 -16.92 -44.00 -14.46
C PHE A 856 -17.25 -45.12 -15.45
N SER A 857 -18.42 -45.76 -15.33
CA SER A 857 -18.85 -46.86 -16.23
C SER A 857 -19.53 -46.40 -17.53
N GLY A 858 -19.90 -45.11 -17.65
CA GLY A 858 -20.47 -44.53 -18.86
C GLY A 858 -19.49 -44.52 -20.03
N ALA A 859 -19.95 -44.90 -21.23
CA ALA A 859 -19.17 -45.43 -22.36
C ALA A 859 -18.06 -44.56 -23.00
N ASP A 860 -17.72 -43.39 -22.48
CA ASP A 860 -16.54 -42.59 -22.88
C ASP A 860 -15.48 -42.44 -21.76
N GLY A 861 -15.61 -43.19 -20.66
CA GLY A 861 -14.74 -43.12 -19.47
C GLY A 861 -13.26 -43.54 -19.67
N ALA A 862 -12.90 -44.06 -20.84
CA ALA A 862 -11.51 -44.49 -21.10
C ALA A 862 -10.52 -43.32 -21.25
N ALA A 863 -10.97 -42.14 -21.69
CA ALA A 863 -10.11 -40.96 -21.82
C ALA A 863 -9.92 -40.21 -20.49
N THR A 864 -10.93 -40.21 -19.61
CA THR A 864 -10.90 -39.53 -18.30
C THR A 864 -10.28 -40.37 -17.18
N ALA A 865 -10.36 -41.71 -17.26
CA ALA A 865 -9.72 -42.60 -16.29
C ALA A 865 -8.18 -42.45 -16.23
N ASN A 866 -7.53 -42.18 -17.37
CA ASN A 866 -6.07 -41.97 -17.45
C ASN A 866 -5.58 -40.65 -16.81
N THR A 867 -6.48 -39.75 -16.40
CA THR A 867 -6.13 -38.51 -15.69
C THR A 867 -6.37 -38.61 -14.17
N ILE A 868 -7.04 -39.68 -13.72
CA ILE A 868 -7.54 -39.85 -12.35
C ILE A 868 -6.73 -40.90 -11.57
N VAL A 869 -6.24 -41.96 -12.24
CA VAL A 869 -5.16 -42.83 -11.74
C VAL A 869 -3.84 -42.08 -11.87
#